data_AF-A0A5N5T823-F1
#
_entry.id   AF-A0A5N5T823-F1
#
_cell.length_a   1.000
_cell.length_b   1.000
_cell.length_c   1.000
_cell.angle_alpha   90.00
_cell.angle_beta   90.00
_cell.angle_gamma   90.00
#
_symmetry.space_group_name_H-M   'P 1'
#
loop_
_entity.id
_entity.type
_entity.pdbx_description
1 polymer ?
#
loop_
_entity_poly.entity_id
_entity_poly.type
_entity_poly.pdbx_seq_one_letter_code
_entity_poly.pdbx_strand_id
1 'polypeptide(L)'
;MHVDSMYVLIFSTRDFEEMSLNITNLIEGTQLGEYFGASVGTPDLNGDGLSDLVVGAPLHSVEGFYDVGCIYVFRSLKDTGELEANGIQLFGDISQGARFGLALGTPGDLDNDGYEDFLVGAPYENEDESKGPSGAVYVFMGSGNGVRQKYSQKLLPEKVSQSVTLKGFGVSFSRPLDVDKNTYPDFAVGSFLSDTVVLMSTRPEITARGELSANPSKLSLDKNFFTLTTCLSYEGEVFTEIAFMASVFLSQESESGEILLEKSNPQNPVIVEMDYELKYKESEGPETPVIRPYTSFPLRLVLSFVTGCEDDFCRSDLVSTARIEDFDLNSKIVIGKASKIVLKVETLNKREPAFLPNITINIPKPIIVLPSIRDCSTEQNEQTISLVCQLKNPLKKYEKDIITLDLDLSQLDDSTPDININVSSKSATDFEEKPDDNKNILNLKVEKNASISVSGYSVPEQIIYERISEDMVKPNQTAVIKYAISVSKSGFTPLRNVEVEILVPRNVTLPTGEIVTVIQELDVKVLNFKSQVCSFYESNKQMTFRDPKTISIKESVNDRRSSLLTLSCLKGRWGYVNCSTVKCNLGPWKKANDVQQLSITFKVNFTTLGKVIPIKEGFNLLSFVQASVSTNKNVTPPTGQLVYSKEIEAHFIPGYVPAQPLALWIYIVAVLCGLLLLLIIVFILYKVSSINIS
;
A
#
# COMPACT_ATOMS: atom_id res chain seq x y z
N MET A 1 -22.10 -22.20 9.62
CA MET A 1 -22.05 -20.76 9.97
C MET A 1 -20.93 -20.16 9.13
N HIS A 2 -21.27 -19.34 8.15
CA HIS A 2 -20.29 -18.46 7.50
C HIS A 2 -19.85 -17.47 8.57
N VAL A 3 -18.58 -17.53 8.97
CA VAL A 3 -17.99 -16.50 9.84
C VAL A 3 -17.52 -15.42 8.88
N ASP A 4 -18.40 -14.45 8.63
CA ASP A 4 -18.11 -13.35 7.73
C ASP A 4 -17.00 -12.47 8.34
N SER A 5 -16.00 -12.12 7.53
CA SER A 5 -15.02 -11.11 7.90
C SER A 5 -15.74 -9.78 8.17
N MET A 6 -15.19 -8.96 9.07
CA MET A 6 -15.73 -7.62 9.33
C MET A 6 -15.08 -6.60 8.38
N TYR A 7 -15.91 -5.65 7.92
CA TYR A 7 -15.54 -4.67 6.90
C TYR A 7 -15.85 -3.25 7.38
N VAL A 8 -14.96 -2.32 7.04
CA VAL A 8 -15.26 -0.89 7.05
C VAL A 8 -15.57 -0.46 5.62
N LEU A 9 -16.72 0.18 5.43
CA LEU A 9 -17.18 0.68 4.12
C LEU A 9 -17.04 2.19 4.07
N ILE A 10 -16.42 2.68 3.02
CA ILE A 10 -16.40 4.11 2.68
C ILE A 10 -17.37 4.29 1.51
N PHE A 11 -18.25 5.26 1.61
CA PHE A 11 -19.26 5.51 0.59
C PHE A 11 -19.36 7.01 0.29
N SER A 12 -19.71 7.31 -0.96
CA SER A 12 -20.01 8.66 -1.42
C SER A 12 -21.51 8.81 -1.64
N THR A 13 -22.08 9.91 -1.15
CA THR A 13 -23.44 10.35 -1.49
C THR A 13 -23.34 11.44 -2.56
N ARG A 14 -23.80 11.16 -3.78
CA ARG A 14 -23.75 12.14 -4.87
C ARG A 14 -24.90 13.15 -4.84
N ASP A 15 -26.02 12.82 -4.20
CA ASP A 15 -27.13 13.73 -3.93
C ASP A 15 -27.92 13.23 -2.71
N PHE A 16 -28.25 14.11 -1.74
CA PHE A 16 -29.06 13.72 -0.57
C PHE A 16 -30.51 13.36 -0.94
N GLU A 17 -30.96 13.69 -2.16
CA GLU A 17 -32.31 13.39 -2.65
C GLU A 17 -32.43 11.96 -3.23
N GLU A 18 -31.34 11.38 -3.74
CA GLU A 18 -31.28 9.98 -4.16
C GLU A 18 -30.50 9.17 -3.10
N MET A 19 -31.21 8.38 -2.28
CA MET A 19 -30.65 7.48 -1.25
C MET A 19 -29.76 6.34 -1.81
N SER A 20 -29.02 6.55 -2.90
CA SER A 20 -28.06 5.59 -3.44
C SER A 20 -26.70 5.77 -2.77
N LEU A 21 -26.32 4.82 -1.92
CA LEU A 21 -24.97 4.72 -1.36
C LEU A 21 -24.05 4.06 -2.39
N ASN A 22 -23.06 4.80 -2.89
CA ASN A 22 -22.03 4.21 -3.74
C ASN A 22 -20.80 3.90 -2.89
N ILE A 23 -20.52 2.61 -2.67
CA ILE A 23 -19.33 2.17 -1.93
C ILE A 23 -18.10 2.50 -2.78
N THR A 24 -17.24 3.36 -2.26
CA THR A 24 -15.99 3.76 -2.91
C THR A 24 -14.86 2.82 -2.52
N ASN A 25 -14.75 2.48 -1.23
CA ASN A 25 -13.73 1.57 -0.70
C ASN A 25 -14.33 0.57 0.31
N LEU A 26 -13.73 -0.62 0.36
CA LEU A 26 -14.04 -1.67 1.32
C LEU A 26 -12.71 -2.16 1.93
N ILE A 27 -12.61 -2.07 3.25
CA ILE A 27 -11.42 -2.44 4.01
C ILE A 27 -11.78 -3.62 4.91
N GLU A 28 -10.93 -4.65 4.92
CA GLU A 28 -11.12 -5.85 5.73
C GLU A 28 -10.07 -5.94 6.83
N GLY A 29 -10.48 -6.46 7.99
CA GLY A 29 -9.56 -6.85 9.05
C GLY A 29 -8.63 -8.00 8.67
N THR A 30 -7.57 -8.19 9.44
CA THR A 30 -6.56 -9.25 9.21
C THR A 30 -6.86 -10.56 9.94
N GLN A 31 -7.68 -10.53 10.99
CA GLN A 31 -7.98 -11.67 11.86
C GLN A 31 -9.49 -11.87 12.02
N LEU A 32 -9.96 -13.09 11.80
CA LEU A 32 -11.38 -13.43 11.99
C LEU A 32 -11.79 -13.24 13.46
N GLY A 33 -12.92 -12.56 13.68
CA GLY A 33 -13.47 -12.34 15.02
C GLY A 33 -12.85 -11.16 15.78
N GLU A 34 -11.88 -10.43 15.20
CA GLU A 34 -11.21 -9.32 15.86
C GLU A 34 -12.07 -8.05 16.06
N TYR A 35 -13.31 -8.08 15.57
CA TYR A 35 -14.26 -6.98 15.63
C TYR A 35 -13.76 -5.71 14.90
N PHE A 36 -13.05 -5.89 13.77
CA PHE A 36 -12.55 -4.79 12.94
C PHE A 36 -13.68 -3.84 12.51
N GLY A 37 -13.53 -2.55 12.81
CA GLY A 37 -14.57 -1.54 12.58
C GLY A 37 -15.41 -1.23 13.81
N ALA A 38 -15.08 -1.76 14.99
CA ALA A 38 -15.77 -1.47 16.25
C ALA A 38 -15.81 0.03 16.59
N SER A 39 -14.73 0.73 16.25
CA SER A 39 -14.60 2.17 16.35
C SER A 39 -13.84 2.69 15.14
N VAL A 40 -14.15 3.91 14.72
CA VAL A 40 -13.47 4.60 13.62
C VAL A 40 -13.13 6.03 14.04
N GLY A 41 -11.98 6.52 13.61
CA GLY A 41 -11.54 7.90 13.77
C GLY A 41 -10.94 8.41 12.47
N THR A 42 -11.06 9.72 12.22
CA THR A 42 -10.58 10.32 10.96
C THR A 42 -9.68 11.55 11.17
N PRO A 43 -8.55 11.41 11.89
CA PRO A 43 -7.60 12.50 12.09
C PRO A 43 -6.74 12.77 10.84
N ASP A 44 -6.28 13.99 10.61
CA ASP A 44 -5.22 14.33 9.62
C ASP A 44 -3.83 14.18 10.27
N LEU A 45 -3.26 12.97 10.22
CA LEU A 45 -2.06 12.61 11.00
C LEU A 45 -0.77 13.16 10.39
N ASN A 46 -0.80 13.59 9.12
CA ASN A 46 0.35 14.11 8.38
C ASN A 46 0.21 15.56 7.94
N GLY A 47 -0.87 16.24 8.33
CA GLY A 47 -1.08 17.67 8.13
C GLY A 47 -1.18 18.04 6.65
N ASP A 48 -1.65 17.13 5.81
CA ASP A 48 -1.73 17.35 4.36
C ASP A 48 -3.08 17.90 3.89
N GLY A 49 -4.03 18.05 4.82
CA GLY A 49 -5.39 18.53 4.62
C GLY A 49 -6.39 17.43 4.30
N LEU A 50 -5.98 16.16 4.24
CA LEU A 50 -6.86 15.00 4.06
C LEU A 50 -6.97 14.21 5.35
N SER A 51 -8.19 13.81 5.71
CA SER A 51 -8.39 12.92 6.85
C SER A 51 -7.85 11.52 6.55
N ASP A 52 -7.05 10.98 7.47
CA ASP A 52 -6.68 9.58 7.51
C ASP A 52 -7.79 8.74 8.14
N LEU A 53 -7.63 7.42 8.15
CA LEU A 53 -8.58 6.50 8.76
C LEU A 53 -7.90 5.64 9.83
N VAL A 54 -8.39 5.73 11.06
CA VAL A 54 -8.02 4.86 12.17
C VAL A 54 -9.19 3.92 12.46
N VAL A 55 -8.94 2.61 12.50
CA VAL A 55 -9.94 1.57 12.71
C VAL A 55 -9.58 0.72 13.91
N GLY A 56 -10.50 0.57 14.85
CA GLY A 56 -10.36 -0.30 16.01
C GLY A 56 -10.73 -1.75 15.73
N ALA A 57 -9.94 -2.68 16.28
CA ALA A 57 -10.17 -4.12 16.29
C ALA A 57 -9.95 -4.66 17.72
N PRO A 58 -10.88 -4.37 18.66
CA PRO A 58 -10.68 -4.63 20.08
C PRO A 58 -10.60 -6.11 20.47
N LEU A 59 -11.07 -7.02 19.62
CA LEU A 59 -10.99 -8.46 19.90
C LEU A 59 -9.80 -9.13 19.22
N HIS A 60 -8.87 -8.35 18.65
CA HIS A 60 -7.65 -8.88 18.07
C HIS A 60 -6.83 -9.63 19.13
N SER A 61 -6.43 -10.85 18.79
CA SER A 61 -5.64 -11.72 19.64
C SER A 61 -4.23 -11.87 19.09
N VAL A 62 -3.24 -11.89 19.99
CA VAL A 62 -1.84 -12.14 19.66
C VAL A 62 -1.44 -13.50 20.23
N GLU A 63 -0.32 -14.07 19.78
CA GLU A 63 0.09 -15.40 20.23
C GLU A 63 0.22 -15.46 21.77
N GLY A 64 -0.60 -16.30 22.40
CA GLY A 64 -0.64 -16.47 23.86
C GLY A 64 -1.59 -15.54 24.62
N PHE A 65 -2.22 -14.54 23.97
CA PHE A 65 -3.11 -13.58 24.64
C PHE A 65 -4.37 -13.30 23.80
N TYR A 66 -5.55 -13.44 24.40
CA TYR A 66 -6.84 -13.14 23.74
C TYR A 66 -7.33 -11.73 24.06
N ASP A 67 -8.17 -11.18 23.16
CA ASP A 67 -8.83 -9.87 23.32
C ASP A 67 -7.86 -8.74 23.74
N VAL A 68 -6.62 -8.78 23.26
CA VAL A 68 -5.63 -7.72 23.52
C VAL A 68 -6.07 -6.45 22.81
N GLY A 69 -6.55 -6.60 21.57
CA GLY A 69 -7.00 -5.53 20.72
C GLY A 69 -5.86 -4.84 19.97
N CYS A 70 -6.19 -4.27 18.83
CA CYS A 70 -5.28 -3.46 18.02
C CYS A 70 -6.04 -2.35 17.30
N ILE A 71 -5.29 -1.46 16.67
CA ILE A 71 -5.84 -0.50 15.71
C ILE A 71 -5.12 -0.62 14.38
N TYR A 72 -5.77 -0.15 13.33
CA TYR A 72 -5.20 -0.02 11.99
C TYR A 72 -5.29 1.43 11.54
N VAL A 73 -4.17 1.97 11.05
CA VAL A 73 -4.09 3.34 10.54
C VAL A 73 -3.84 3.29 9.04
N PHE A 74 -4.75 3.87 8.26
CA PHE A 74 -4.67 3.97 6.81
C PHE A 74 -4.55 5.45 6.44
N ARG A 75 -3.44 5.83 5.81
CA ARG A 75 -3.22 7.21 5.39
C ARG A 75 -3.93 7.50 4.08
N SER A 76 -4.44 8.72 3.91
CA SER A 76 -4.97 9.22 2.65
C SER A 76 -3.83 9.69 1.73
N LEU A 77 -3.89 9.30 0.46
CA LEU A 77 -2.90 9.67 -0.54
C LEU A 77 -3.27 11.01 -1.18
N LYS A 78 -2.46 12.04 -0.92
CA LYS A 78 -2.69 13.44 -1.37
C LYS A 78 -3.09 13.59 -2.84
N ASP A 79 -2.51 12.80 -3.74
CA ASP A 79 -2.75 12.89 -5.18
C ASP A 79 -4.10 12.33 -5.63
N THR A 80 -4.66 11.36 -4.90
CA THR A 80 -5.85 10.62 -5.32
C THR A 80 -7.02 10.72 -4.33
N GLY A 81 -6.76 11.07 -3.07
CA GLY A 81 -7.70 10.96 -1.96
C GLY A 81 -8.04 9.50 -1.60
N GLU A 82 -7.31 8.53 -2.16
CA GLU A 82 -7.50 7.11 -1.84
C GLU A 82 -6.70 6.74 -0.59
N LEU A 83 -7.20 5.77 0.18
CA LEU A 83 -6.46 5.24 1.32
C LEU A 83 -5.32 4.32 0.86
N GLU A 84 -4.23 4.32 1.61
CA GLU A 84 -3.16 3.36 1.44
C GLU A 84 -3.70 1.92 1.53
N ALA A 85 -3.23 1.07 0.61
CA ALA A 85 -3.71 -0.31 0.50
C ALA A 85 -3.44 -1.16 1.75
N ASN A 86 -2.41 -0.82 2.53
CA ASN A 86 -2.03 -1.51 3.75
C ASN A 86 -2.00 -0.52 4.91
N GLY A 87 -2.90 -0.72 5.88
CA GLY A 87 -2.87 0.02 7.13
C GLY A 87 -1.71 -0.43 8.02
N ILE A 88 -1.18 0.49 8.81
CA ILE A 88 -0.22 0.18 9.86
C ILE A 88 -1.00 -0.36 11.06
N GLN A 89 -0.67 -1.57 11.50
CA GLN A 89 -1.24 -2.15 12.71
C GLN A 89 -0.46 -1.68 13.93
N LEU A 90 -1.15 -1.10 14.91
CA LEU A 90 -0.55 -0.59 16.15
C LEU A 90 -1.21 -1.24 17.37
N PHE A 91 -0.42 -1.36 18.44
CA PHE A 91 -0.82 -1.98 19.71
C PHE A 91 -0.51 -1.03 20.87
N GLY A 92 -1.31 -1.14 21.93
CA GLY A 92 -0.95 -0.65 23.25
C GLY A 92 -0.01 -1.64 23.96
N ASP A 93 -0.05 -1.65 25.29
CA ASP A 93 0.64 -2.71 26.03
C ASP A 93 -0.12 -4.04 25.87
N ILE A 94 0.62 -5.14 25.75
CA ILE A 94 0.02 -6.46 25.57
C ILE A 94 -0.57 -6.92 26.91
N SER A 95 -1.88 -6.74 27.06
CA SER A 95 -2.64 -7.15 28.25
C SER A 95 -3.89 -7.93 27.82
N GLN A 96 -4.08 -9.09 28.44
CA GLN A 96 -5.16 -10.01 28.08
C GLN A 96 -6.52 -9.41 28.39
N GLY A 97 -7.43 -9.41 27.43
CA GLY A 97 -8.77 -8.85 27.62
C GLY A 97 -8.83 -7.34 27.73
N ALA A 98 -7.74 -6.62 27.48
CA ALA A 98 -7.68 -5.16 27.57
C ALA A 98 -8.61 -4.46 26.57
N ARG A 99 -8.83 -5.10 25.42
CA ARG A 99 -9.64 -4.61 24.29
C ARG A 99 -9.19 -3.23 23.82
N PHE A 100 -7.89 -3.07 23.64
CA PHE A 100 -7.30 -1.89 23.05
C PHE A 100 -7.91 -1.61 21.67
N GLY A 101 -8.32 -0.38 21.41
CA GLY A 101 -9.02 -0.03 20.17
C GLY A 101 -10.54 -0.23 20.23
N LEU A 102 -11.12 -0.38 21.43
CA LEU A 102 -12.58 -0.42 21.59
C LEU A 102 -13.21 0.97 21.38
N ALA A 103 -12.49 2.01 21.75
CA ALA A 103 -12.89 3.40 21.57
C ALA A 103 -11.74 4.18 20.97
N LEU A 104 -12.06 5.05 20.02
CA LEU A 104 -11.14 6.01 19.41
C LEU A 104 -11.65 7.42 19.70
N GLY A 105 -10.73 8.31 20.07
CA GLY A 105 -10.98 9.74 20.19
C GLY A 105 -10.07 10.50 19.22
N THR A 106 -10.60 11.52 18.56
CA THR A 106 -9.85 12.44 17.69
C THR A 106 -9.86 13.82 18.34
N PRO A 107 -8.96 14.09 19.30
CA PRO A 107 -8.93 15.36 20.02
C PRO A 107 -8.37 16.52 19.17
N GLY A 108 -7.94 16.27 17.93
CA GLY A 108 -7.22 17.24 17.13
C GLY A 108 -5.74 17.25 17.51
N ASP A 109 -5.09 18.38 17.34
CA ASP A 109 -3.67 18.59 17.64
C ASP A 109 -3.49 18.93 19.13
N LEU A 110 -2.99 17.98 19.93
CA LEU A 110 -2.85 18.10 21.39
C LEU A 110 -1.58 18.86 21.81
N ASP A 111 -0.54 18.90 20.96
CA ASP A 111 0.74 19.57 21.25
C ASP A 111 1.00 20.81 20.36
N ASN A 112 0.06 21.14 19.48
CA ASN A 112 0.08 22.27 18.55
C ASN A 112 1.28 22.22 17.58
N ASP A 113 1.70 21.00 17.19
CA ASP A 113 2.82 20.79 16.27
C ASP A 113 2.41 20.82 14.78
N GLY A 114 1.12 21.00 14.50
CA GLY A 114 0.53 21.09 13.17
C GLY A 114 0.01 19.76 12.63
N TYR A 115 0.06 18.68 13.41
CA TYR A 115 -0.44 17.36 13.04
C TYR A 115 -1.55 16.93 14.01
N GLU A 116 -2.65 16.35 13.52
CA GLU A 116 -3.69 15.86 14.43
C GLU A 116 -3.25 14.56 15.13
N ASP A 117 -3.74 14.38 16.35
CA ASP A 117 -3.47 13.23 17.21
C ASP A 117 -4.72 12.38 17.41
N PHE A 118 -4.54 11.21 18.04
CA PHE A 118 -5.67 10.37 18.43
C PHE A 118 -5.44 9.62 19.75
N LEU A 119 -6.57 9.28 20.36
CA LEU A 119 -6.68 8.56 21.62
C LEU A 119 -7.20 7.16 21.37
N VAL A 120 -6.67 6.19 22.09
CA VAL A 120 -7.12 4.80 22.03
C VAL A 120 -7.48 4.30 23.42
N GLY A 121 -8.72 3.85 23.58
CA GLY A 121 -9.22 3.27 24.82
C GLY A 121 -8.90 1.78 24.93
N ALA A 122 -8.48 1.37 26.13
CA ALA A 122 -8.38 -0.02 26.57
C ALA A 122 -9.13 -0.19 27.92
N PRO A 123 -10.47 -0.09 27.94
CA PRO A 123 -11.22 0.08 29.17
C PRO A 123 -11.20 -1.13 30.10
N TYR A 124 -10.77 -2.29 29.61
CA TYR A 124 -10.68 -3.51 30.41
C TYR A 124 -9.25 -3.87 30.78
N GLU A 125 -8.29 -3.01 30.44
CA GLU A 125 -6.90 -3.19 30.83
C GLU A 125 -6.75 -3.17 32.34
N ASN A 126 -5.99 -4.14 32.83
CA ASN A 126 -5.75 -4.36 34.25
C ASN A 126 -4.26 -4.50 34.52
N GLU A 127 -3.74 -3.65 35.40
CA GLU A 127 -2.43 -3.87 36.02
C GLU A 127 -2.54 -4.78 37.26
N ASP A 128 -3.72 -4.82 37.91
CA ASP A 128 -3.99 -5.62 39.10
C ASP A 128 -5.32 -6.39 38.96
N GLU A 129 -5.24 -7.69 38.71
CA GLU A 129 -6.40 -8.58 38.55
C GLU A 129 -7.34 -8.57 39.78
N SER A 130 -6.84 -8.21 40.97
CA SER A 130 -7.63 -8.18 42.20
C SER A 130 -8.58 -6.98 42.31
N LYS A 131 -8.34 -5.91 41.55
CA LYS A 131 -9.11 -4.65 41.61
C LYS A 131 -10.20 -4.54 40.52
N GLY A 132 -10.14 -5.42 39.51
CA GLY A 132 -11.00 -5.40 38.32
C GLY A 132 -10.63 -4.27 37.32
N PRO A 133 -11.22 -4.26 36.11
CA PRO A 133 -10.85 -3.40 34.96
C PRO A 133 -10.77 -1.92 35.32
N SER A 134 -9.55 -1.44 35.62
CA SER A 134 -9.29 -0.02 35.81
C SER A 134 -9.42 0.72 34.47
N GLY A 135 -8.92 0.10 33.40
CA GLY A 135 -8.85 0.66 32.07
C GLY A 135 -7.64 1.58 31.86
N ALA A 136 -7.39 1.95 30.62
CA ALA A 136 -6.32 2.87 30.22
C ALA A 136 -6.70 3.65 28.95
N VAL A 137 -6.02 4.78 28.74
CA VAL A 137 -6.07 5.55 27.49
C VAL A 137 -4.66 5.76 26.99
N TYR A 138 -4.44 5.52 25.70
CA TYR A 138 -3.17 5.75 25.01
C TYR A 138 -3.28 6.95 24.08
N VAL A 139 -2.25 7.79 24.07
CA VAL A 139 -2.14 8.96 23.18
C VAL A 139 -1.13 8.63 22.08
N PHE A 140 -1.56 8.75 20.83
CA PHE A 140 -0.70 8.59 19.66
C PHE A 140 -0.60 9.92 18.92
N MET A 141 0.63 10.37 18.69
CA MET A 141 0.86 11.65 18.02
C MET A 141 1.00 11.51 16.51
N GLY A 142 0.55 12.55 15.80
CA GLY A 142 0.83 12.79 14.39
C GLY A 142 2.30 13.15 14.12
N SER A 143 2.64 13.21 12.84
CA SER A 143 3.91 13.75 12.33
C SER A 143 3.83 13.92 10.82
N GLY A 144 4.77 14.65 10.21
CA GLY A 144 4.86 14.76 8.75
C GLY A 144 5.00 13.43 7.98
N ASN A 145 5.29 12.31 8.67
CA ASN A 145 5.31 10.97 8.10
C ASN A 145 4.03 10.15 8.37
N GLY A 146 3.00 10.74 8.98
CA GLY A 146 1.82 10.06 9.54
C GLY A 146 1.98 9.78 11.04
N VAL A 147 1.34 8.71 11.52
CA VAL A 147 1.36 8.34 12.95
C VAL A 147 2.75 7.93 13.48
N ARG A 148 3.08 8.38 14.69
CA ARG A 148 4.20 7.83 15.47
C ARG A 148 3.79 6.46 16.02
N GLN A 149 4.46 5.39 15.56
CA GLN A 149 4.03 4.00 15.87
C GLN A 149 4.01 3.64 17.36
N LYS A 150 4.80 4.33 18.19
CA LYS A 150 4.77 4.18 19.65
C LYS A 150 3.96 5.33 20.24
N TYR A 151 3.01 5.00 21.12
CA TYR A 151 2.24 5.99 21.88
C TYR A 151 3.19 6.94 22.65
N SER A 152 2.82 8.22 22.72
CA SER A 152 3.58 9.25 23.43
C SER A 152 3.29 9.23 24.94
N GLN A 153 2.06 8.89 25.32
CA GLN A 153 1.61 8.89 26.70
C GLN A 153 0.59 7.78 26.94
N LYS A 154 0.65 7.18 28.13
CA LYS A 154 -0.38 6.27 28.68
C LYS A 154 -0.99 6.90 29.92
N LEU A 155 -2.29 7.12 29.89
CA LEU A 155 -3.09 7.68 30.98
C LEU A 155 -3.67 6.54 31.82
N LEU A 156 -3.14 6.41 33.04
CA LEU A 156 -3.59 5.42 34.01
C LEU A 156 -4.58 6.04 35.00
N PRO A 157 -5.71 5.38 35.30
CA PRO A 157 -6.70 5.79 36.29
C PRO A 157 -6.12 6.31 37.61
N GLU A 158 -5.14 5.59 38.18
CA GLU A 158 -4.54 5.91 39.48
C GLU A 158 -3.74 7.23 39.45
N LYS A 159 -3.22 7.61 38.27
CA LYS A 159 -2.53 8.89 38.06
C LYS A 159 -3.50 10.03 37.74
N VAL A 160 -4.66 9.70 37.17
CA VAL A 160 -5.69 10.66 36.76
C VAL A 160 -6.55 11.09 37.93
N SER A 161 -6.90 10.18 38.84
CA SER A 161 -7.68 10.50 40.04
C SER A 161 -7.21 9.70 41.23
N GLN A 162 -6.74 10.42 42.27
CA GLN A 162 -6.41 9.83 43.57
C GLN A 162 -7.63 9.78 44.51
N SER A 163 -8.69 10.53 44.18
CA SER A 163 -9.89 10.66 45.03
C SER A 163 -10.98 9.64 44.70
N VAL A 164 -10.99 9.13 43.46
CA VAL A 164 -12.01 8.18 42.97
C VAL A 164 -11.32 7.03 42.24
N THR A 165 -11.66 5.80 42.61
CA THR A 165 -11.22 4.60 41.89
C THR A 165 -12.03 4.46 40.59
N LEU A 166 -11.42 4.82 39.46
CA LEU A 166 -12.04 4.71 38.15
C LEU A 166 -12.00 3.26 37.66
N LYS A 167 -13.10 2.82 37.03
CA LYS A 167 -13.23 1.50 36.39
C LYS A 167 -13.84 1.64 35.00
N GLY A 168 -13.32 0.88 34.04
CA GLY A 168 -13.75 1.02 32.64
C GLY A 168 -13.25 2.31 31.98
N PHE A 169 -12.17 2.90 32.48
CA PHE A 169 -11.65 4.18 31.99
C PHE A 169 -11.17 4.06 30.54
N GLY A 170 -11.63 4.97 29.68
CA GLY A 170 -11.30 4.93 28.24
C GLY A 170 -12.36 4.23 27.39
N VAL A 171 -13.57 4.00 27.89
CA VAL A 171 -14.65 3.37 27.09
C VAL A 171 -15.26 4.31 26.04
N SER A 172 -15.12 5.62 26.22
CA SER A 172 -15.70 6.64 25.36
C SER A 172 -14.95 7.96 25.49
N PHE A 173 -14.94 8.75 24.42
CA PHE A 173 -14.33 10.08 24.37
C PHE A 173 -15.36 11.12 23.92
N SER A 174 -15.24 12.34 24.42
CA SER A 174 -15.98 13.48 23.86
C SER A 174 -15.31 14.02 22.60
N ARG A 175 -16.03 14.88 21.87
CA ARG A 175 -15.38 15.79 20.91
C ARG A 175 -14.36 16.69 21.63
N PRO A 176 -13.32 17.16 20.92
CA PRO A 176 -12.42 18.15 21.47
C PRO A 176 -13.11 19.49 21.68
N LEU A 177 -12.75 20.16 22.76
CA LEU A 177 -13.16 21.51 23.08
C LEU A 177 -12.17 22.11 24.07
N ASP A 178 -11.58 23.25 23.75
CA ASP A 178 -10.82 24.04 24.71
C ASP A 178 -11.78 24.63 25.77
N VAL A 179 -11.79 24.05 26.98
CA VAL A 179 -12.71 24.41 28.07
C VAL A 179 -12.08 25.47 28.97
N ASP A 180 -10.77 25.43 29.16
CA ASP A 180 -10.04 26.36 30.02
C ASP A 180 -9.50 27.61 29.29
N LYS A 181 -9.65 27.66 27.95
CA LYS A 181 -9.25 28.74 27.04
C LYS A 181 -7.73 28.91 26.92
N ASN A 182 -6.98 27.82 27.07
CA ASN A 182 -5.53 27.83 26.94
C ASN A 182 -5.05 27.62 25.49
N THR A 183 -5.95 27.57 24.51
CA THR A 183 -5.73 27.33 23.06
C THR A 183 -5.45 25.88 22.66
N TYR A 184 -5.28 24.98 23.62
CA TYR A 184 -5.14 23.54 23.38
C TYR A 184 -6.49 22.83 23.55
N PRO A 185 -6.76 21.77 22.79
CA PRO A 185 -8.03 21.05 22.90
C PRO A 185 -8.10 20.21 24.18
N ASP A 186 -9.18 20.35 24.95
CA ASP A 186 -9.50 19.44 26.04
C ASP A 186 -10.47 18.35 25.58
N PHE A 187 -10.55 17.26 26.35
CA PHE A 187 -11.47 16.17 26.06
C PHE A 187 -11.95 15.47 27.34
N ALA A 188 -13.14 14.88 27.30
CA ALA A 188 -13.68 14.08 28.39
C ALA A 188 -13.54 12.58 28.10
N VAL A 189 -13.21 11.80 29.13
CA VAL A 189 -13.04 10.35 29.08
C VAL A 189 -14.09 9.68 29.97
N GLY A 190 -14.82 8.72 29.42
CA GLY A 190 -15.81 7.94 30.14
C GLY A 190 -15.19 6.79 30.94
N SER A 191 -15.74 6.54 32.13
CA SER A 191 -15.38 5.44 33.03
C SER A 191 -16.65 4.78 33.58
N PHE A 192 -17.33 4.02 32.72
CA PHE A 192 -18.72 3.59 32.93
C PHE A 192 -18.90 2.60 34.09
N LEU A 193 -17.91 1.77 34.41
CA LEU A 193 -18.03 0.80 35.53
C LEU A 193 -17.95 1.46 36.91
N SER A 194 -17.59 2.74 36.94
CA SER A 194 -17.56 3.60 38.14
C SER A 194 -18.49 4.81 38.01
N ASP A 195 -19.43 4.82 37.05
CA ASP A 195 -20.39 5.92 36.82
C ASP A 195 -19.74 7.32 36.76
N THR A 196 -18.52 7.41 36.22
CA THR A 196 -17.71 8.64 36.27
C THR A 196 -17.29 9.08 34.86
N VAL A 197 -17.20 10.39 34.65
CA VAL A 197 -16.58 11.02 33.48
C VAL A 197 -15.48 11.96 33.97
N VAL A 198 -14.31 11.91 33.34
CA VAL A 198 -13.16 12.75 33.68
C VAL A 198 -12.92 13.75 32.57
N LEU A 199 -12.85 15.05 32.90
CA LEU A 199 -12.38 16.07 31.98
C LEU A 199 -10.84 16.10 32.03
N MET A 200 -10.21 15.94 30.88
CA MET A 200 -8.76 15.99 30.69
C MET A 200 -8.41 17.32 30.03
N SER A 201 -7.68 18.17 30.76
CA SER A 201 -7.14 19.40 30.19
C SER A 201 -5.74 19.19 29.64
N THR A 202 -5.51 19.67 28.41
CA THR A 202 -4.18 19.71 27.82
C THR A 202 -3.38 20.86 28.41
N ARG A 203 -2.05 20.75 28.41
CA ARG A 203 -1.17 21.76 29.00
C ARG A 203 -0.33 22.40 27.91
N PRO A 204 -0.07 23.72 27.96
CA PRO A 204 0.82 24.37 27.01
C PRO A 204 2.20 23.72 26.97
N GLU A 205 2.73 23.52 25.77
CA GLU A 205 4.07 22.96 25.59
C GLU A 205 5.11 24.07 25.39
N ILE A 206 6.25 23.95 26.06
CA ILE A 206 7.41 24.82 25.82
C ILE A 206 8.56 24.01 25.23
N THR A 207 9.10 24.51 24.13
CA THR A 207 10.31 24.00 23.49
C THR A 207 11.49 24.88 23.87
N ALA A 208 12.49 24.30 24.55
CA ALA A 208 13.75 24.97 24.83
C ALA A 208 14.74 24.72 23.66
N ARG A 209 15.41 25.76 23.18
CA ARG A 209 16.44 25.66 22.15
C ARG A 209 17.74 26.24 22.67
N GLY A 210 18.82 25.53 22.42
CA GLY A 210 20.16 25.98 22.74
C GLY A 210 21.09 25.88 21.54
N GLU A 211 21.91 26.91 21.38
CA GLU A 211 23.04 26.90 20.45
C GLU A 211 24.33 27.21 21.21
N LEU A 212 25.40 26.51 20.84
CA LEU A 212 26.72 26.66 21.41
C LEU A 212 27.74 26.87 20.28
N SER A 213 28.46 27.98 20.32
CA SER A 213 29.49 28.31 19.34
C SER A 213 30.72 28.93 20.01
N ALA A 214 31.88 28.85 19.34
CA ALA A 214 33.12 29.46 19.80
C ALA A 214 33.70 30.39 18.74
N ASN A 215 34.29 31.49 19.19
CA ASN A 215 35.07 32.39 18.36
C ASN A 215 36.46 32.62 18.98
N PRO A 216 37.55 32.25 18.30
CA PRO A 216 37.59 31.52 17.02
C PRO A 216 37.09 30.08 17.17
N SER A 217 36.57 29.49 16.07
CA SER A 217 36.09 28.09 16.02
C SER A 217 37.23 27.06 16.01
N LYS A 218 38.47 27.51 15.86
CA LYS A 218 39.71 26.72 15.95
C LYS A 218 40.64 27.38 16.98
N LEU A 219 41.35 26.58 17.76
CA LEU A 219 42.26 27.08 18.77
C LEU A 219 43.68 27.18 18.20
N SER A 220 44.37 28.29 18.48
CA SER A 220 45.82 28.42 18.27
C SER A 220 46.49 28.56 19.63
N LEU A 221 47.69 28.01 19.76
CA LEU A 221 48.52 28.15 20.96
C LEU A 221 49.00 29.58 21.20
N ASP A 222 48.97 30.43 20.16
CA ASP A 222 49.41 31.84 20.23
C ASP A 222 48.32 32.79 20.77
N LYS A 223 47.10 32.28 20.96
CA LYS A 223 45.97 33.02 21.53
C LYS A 223 45.68 32.46 22.92
N ASN A 224 45.49 33.35 23.89
CA ASN A 224 45.33 32.96 25.30
C ASN A 224 43.87 32.81 25.74
N PHE A 225 42.91 33.17 24.88
CA PHE A 225 41.48 33.08 25.18
C PHE A 225 40.67 32.82 23.91
N PHE A 226 39.50 32.21 24.08
CA PHE A 226 38.44 32.13 23.07
C PHE A 226 37.11 32.47 23.75
N THR A 227 36.17 32.99 22.99
CA THR A 227 34.86 33.37 23.51
C THR A 227 33.84 32.29 23.14
N LEU A 228 33.16 31.75 24.16
CA LEU A 228 31.98 30.90 23.96
C LEU A 228 30.74 31.79 23.87
N THR A 229 29.97 31.63 22.81
CA THR A 229 28.66 32.27 22.67
C THR A 229 27.60 31.18 22.82
N THR A 230 26.77 31.36 23.84
CA THR A 230 25.61 30.52 24.11
C THR A 230 24.35 31.32 23.77
N CYS A 231 23.49 30.75 22.95
CA CYS A 231 22.19 31.31 22.65
C CYS A 231 21.14 30.35 23.17
N LEU A 232 20.40 30.77 24.19
CA LEU A 232 19.26 30.03 24.72
C LEU A 232 18.00 30.79 24.33
N SER A 233 17.09 30.10 23.68
CA SER A 233 15.77 30.60 23.34
C SER A 233 14.73 29.57 23.73
N TYR A 234 13.50 30.03 23.93
CA TYR A 234 12.37 29.13 24.05
C TYR A 234 11.30 29.56 23.05
N GLU A 235 10.53 28.59 22.59
CA GLU A 235 9.34 28.79 21.79
C GLU A 235 8.15 28.23 22.57
N GLY A 236 7.09 29.01 22.66
CA GLY A 236 5.90 28.68 23.44
C GLY A 236 5.22 29.95 23.97
N GLU A 237 4.16 29.76 24.76
CA GLU A 237 3.42 30.85 25.37
C GLU A 237 4.32 31.69 26.30
N VAL A 238 4.13 33.01 26.30
CA VAL A 238 5.03 33.95 26.97
C VAL A 238 4.70 34.02 28.47
N PHE A 239 5.53 33.39 29.30
CA PHE A 239 5.41 33.50 30.76
C PHE A 239 6.28 34.64 31.31
N THR A 240 5.80 35.26 32.40
CA THR A 240 6.40 36.47 32.98
C THR A 240 7.66 36.21 33.82
N GLU A 241 7.88 34.96 34.28
CA GLU A 241 9.05 34.56 35.08
C GLU A 241 9.65 33.24 34.55
N ILE A 242 10.48 33.33 33.50
CA ILE A 242 11.24 32.21 32.95
C ILE A 242 12.73 32.44 33.20
N ALA A 243 13.45 31.40 33.61
CA ALA A 243 14.90 31.42 33.78
C ALA A 243 15.53 30.19 33.12
N PHE A 244 16.61 30.37 32.38
CA PHE A 244 17.45 29.25 31.97
C PHE A 244 18.51 28.99 33.04
N MET A 245 18.67 27.74 33.42
CA MET A 245 19.82 27.27 34.18
C MET A 245 20.73 26.51 33.23
N ALA A 246 21.89 27.07 32.92
CA ALA A 246 22.87 26.44 32.05
C ALA A 246 24.18 26.19 32.80
N SER A 247 24.72 24.99 32.61
CA SER A 247 26.00 24.54 33.17
C SER A 247 26.91 24.20 32.00
N VAL A 248 28.04 24.89 31.89
CA VAL A 248 29.06 24.63 30.87
C VAL A 248 30.20 23.87 31.52
N PHE A 249 30.58 22.76 30.90
CA PHE A 249 31.66 21.87 31.31
C PHE A 249 32.74 21.85 30.22
N LEU A 250 33.99 21.86 30.64
CA LEU A 250 35.15 21.85 29.76
C LEU A 250 36.04 20.64 30.06
N SER A 251 36.43 19.89 29.02
CA SER A 251 37.25 18.69 29.20
C SER A 251 38.70 18.95 29.64
N GLN A 252 39.19 20.19 29.51
CA GLN A 252 40.56 20.62 29.86
C GLN A 252 40.53 21.87 30.75
N GLU A 253 39.72 21.83 31.82
CA GLU A 253 39.61 22.89 32.82
C GLU A 253 40.83 22.94 33.77
N SER A 254 41.17 24.14 34.26
CA SER A 254 42.13 24.31 35.36
C SER A 254 41.39 24.54 36.69
N GLU A 255 42.06 24.36 37.84
CA GLU A 255 41.47 24.55 39.18
C GLU A 255 40.87 25.96 39.42
N SER A 256 41.17 26.95 38.57
CA SER A 256 40.64 28.32 38.66
C SER A 256 39.43 28.60 37.74
N GLY A 257 38.93 27.63 36.97
CA GLY A 257 37.82 27.83 36.03
C GLY A 257 38.17 28.66 34.79
N GLU A 258 39.46 28.97 34.59
CA GLU A 258 39.99 29.63 33.39
C GLU A 258 40.70 28.60 32.50
N ILE A 259 40.56 28.75 31.18
CA ILE A 259 41.29 27.92 30.20
C ILE A 259 42.57 28.64 29.81
N LEU A 260 43.71 28.14 30.28
CA LEU A 260 45.02 28.52 29.77
C LEU A 260 45.36 27.63 28.58
N LEU A 261 45.07 28.13 27.36
CA LEU A 261 45.37 27.42 26.11
C LEU A 261 46.86 27.02 26.00
N GLU A 262 47.76 27.80 26.59
CA GLU A 262 49.21 27.52 26.68
C GLU A 262 49.57 26.26 27.50
N LYS A 263 48.70 25.81 28.42
CA LYS A 263 48.89 24.60 29.25
C LYS A 263 48.11 23.38 28.76
N SER A 264 47.29 23.58 27.72
CA SER A 264 46.43 22.53 27.16
C SER A 264 47.26 21.58 26.30
N ASN A 265 46.89 20.30 26.24
CA ASN A 265 47.56 19.37 25.33
C ASN A 265 47.01 19.59 23.92
N PRO A 266 47.80 20.11 22.97
CA PRO A 266 47.28 20.46 21.65
C PRO A 266 46.96 19.23 20.79
N GLN A 267 47.31 18.01 21.23
CA GLN A 267 46.87 16.76 20.60
C GLN A 267 45.45 16.33 21.03
N ASN A 268 44.92 16.90 22.11
CA ASN A 268 43.59 16.58 22.63
C ASN A 268 42.65 17.77 22.33
N PRO A 269 41.47 17.55 21.73
CA PRO A 269 40.50 18.62 21.56
C PRO A 269 39.97 19.10 22.92
N VAL A 270 39.59 20.38 22.97
CA VAL A 270 38.79 20.95 24.06
C VAL A 270 37.33 20.62 23.74
N ILE A 271 36.72 19.80 24.57
CA ILE A 271 35.30 19.46 24.46
C ILE A 271 34.56 20.39 25.42
N VAL A 272 33.59 21.12 24.89
CA VAL A 272 32.67 21.97 25.65
C VAL A 272 31.32 21.28 25.66
N GLU A 273 30.84 20.88 26.83
CA GLU A 273 29.50 20.33 27.02
C GLU A 273 28.66 21.35 27.77
N MET A 274 27.49 21.70 27.25
CA MET A 274 26.55 22.60 27.90
C MET A 274 25.26 21.87 28.18
N ASP A 275 24.99 21.63 29.45
CA ASP A 275 23.68 21.25 29.93
C ASP A 275 22.84 22.51 30.12
N TYR A 276 21.59 22.48 29.70
CA TYR A 276 20.67 23.57 29.96
C TYR A 276 19.28 23.04 30.30
N GLU A 277 18.65 23.72 31.24
CA GLU A 277 17.31 23.42 31.71
C GLU A 277 16.52 24.72 31.77
N LEU A 278 15.30 24.69 31.24
CA LEU A 278 14.36 25.77 31.40
C LEU A 278 13.69 25.63 32.77
N LYS A 279 13.82 26.65 33.61
CA LYS A 279 13.11 26.76 34.89
C LYS A 279 12.05 27.84 34.80
N TYR A 280 10.86 27.51 35.29
CA TYR A 280 9.78 28.47 35.43
C TYR A 280 9.19 28.31 36.83
N LYS A 281 8.55 29.37 37.32
CA LYS A 281 7.84 29.30 38.60
C LYS A 281 6.54 28.56 38.37
N GLU A 282 6.38 27.39 39.00
CA GLU A 282 5.11 26.67 39.01
C GLU A 282 4.01 27.61 39.53
N SER A 283 3.10 28.04 38.66
CA SER A 283 1.81 28.53 39.10
C SER A 283 1.06 27.29 39.61
N GLU A 284 0.60 27.29 40.85
CA GLU A 284 -0.25 26.20 41.34
C GLU A 284 -1.58 26.22 40.55
N GLY A 285 -1.69 25.44 39.48
CA GLY A 285 -2.89 25.41 38.63
C GLY A 285 -2.76 24.57 37.36
N PRO A 286 -3.86 24.37 36.62
CA PRO A 286 -3.88 23.63 35.34
C PRO A 286 -3.08 24.30 34.22
N GLU A 287 -2.74 25.59 34.36
CA GLU A 287 -1.97 26.40 33.40
C GLU A 287 -0.44 26.17 33.48
N THR A 288 0.04 25.16 34.23
CA THR A 288 1.48 24.84 34.26
C THR A 288 1.93 24.25 32.92
N PRO A 289 2.90 24.86 32.22
CA PRO A 289 3.38 24.35 30.96
C PRO A 289 4.20 23.07 31.13
N VAL A 290 4.23 22.23 30.11
CA VAL A 290 5.07 21.03 30.05
C VAL A 290 6.27 21.29 29.14
N ILE A 291 7.48 21.01 29.61
CA ILE A 291 8.69 21.10 28.78
C ILE A 291 8.74 19.86 27.89
N ARG A 292 8.93 20.06 26.59
CA ARG A 292 9.09 18.96 25.63
C ARG A 292 10.27 18.06 26.08
N PRO A 293 10.05 16.75 26.38
CA PRO A 293 11.04 15.89 27.04
C PRO A 293 12.37 15.71 26.27
N TYR A 294 12.38 16.01 24.98
CA TYR A 294 13.51 15.80 24.07
C TYR A 294 14.22 17.10 23.65
N THR A 295 13.95 18.23 24.32
CA THR A 295 14.53 19.52 23.93
C THR A 295 15.77 19.90 24.74
N SER A 296 15.89 19.43 25.99
CA SER A 296 17.04 19.68 26.87
C SER A 296 18.08 18.55 26.80
N PHE A 297 18.81 18.47 25.69
CA PHE A 297 20.00 17.59 25.59
C PHE A 297 21.29 18.40 25.80
N PRO A 298 22.36 17.78 26.33
CA PRO A 298 23.67 18.40 26.38
C PRO A 298 24.11 18.82 24.98
N LEU A 299 24.38 20.11 24.79
CA LEU A 299 25.06 20.58 23.57
C LEU A 299 26.54 20.26 23.70
N ARG A 300 27.13 19.72 22.63
CA ARG A 300 28.55 19.37 22.62
C ARG A 300 29.28 20.08 21.48
N LEU A 301 30.27 20.89 21.82
CA LEU A 301 31.14 21.58 20.89
C LEU A 301 32.58 21.04 21.04
N VAL A 302 33.20 20.66 19.91
CA VAL A 302 34.57 20.13 19.89
C VAL A 302 35.49 21.17 19.23
N LEU A 303 36.38 21.74 20.02
CA LEU A 303 37.38 22.70 19.58
C LEU A 303 38.74 22.04 19.45
N SER A 304 39.28 22.03 18.24
CA SER A 304 40.58 21.43 17.95
C SER A 304 41.65 22.51 17.85
N PHE A 305 42.86 22.18 18.33
CA PHE A 305 44.04 23.02 18.10
C PHE A 305 44.54 22.83 16.67
N VAL A 306 44.84 23.95 16.00
CA VAL A 306 45.50 23.95 14.70
C VAL A 306 46.92 23.40 14.90
N THR A 307 47.12 22.12 14.63
CA THR A 307 48.38 21.42 14.81
C THR A 307 48.68 20.53 13.61
N GLY A 308 49.96 20.36 13.30
CA GLY A 308 50.41 19.49 12.21
C GLY A 308 50.35 20.11 10.81
N CYS A 309 50.32 21.44 10.73
CA CYS A 309 50.41 22.21 9.49
C CYS A 309 51.83 22.78 9.33
N GLU A 310 52.28 22.95 8.09
CA GLU A 310 53.64 23.41 7.77
C GLU A 310 53.85 24.89 8.12
N ASP A 311 52.77 25.68 8.13
CA ASP A 311 52.71 27.07 8.56
C ASP A 311 51.45 27.33 9.42
N ASP A 312 51.16 28.60 9.74
CA ASP A 312 49.99 29.00 10.54
C ASP A 312 48.65 28.72 9.84
N PHE A 313 48.65 28.28 8.58
CA PHE A 313 47.46 28.03 7.76
C PHE A 313 47.41 26.61 7.22
N CYS A 314 46.44 25.83 7.66
CA CYS A 314 46.32 24.46 7.16
C CYS A 314 45.74 24.41 5.73
N ARG A 315 46.30 23.54 4.90
CA ARG A 315 45.89 23.19 3.53
C ARG A 315 45.45 21.73 3.49
N SER A 316 44.14 21.50 3.55
CA SER A 316 43.56 20.16 3.41
C SER A 316 43.33 19.78 1.93
N ASP A 317 43.16 18.48 1.68
CA ASP A 317 42.83 17.92 0.36
C ASP A 317 41.90 16.71 0.57
N LEU A 318 40.62 16.98 0.78
CA LEU A 318 39.58 15.98 1.05
C LEU A 318 39.07 15.35 -0.24
N VAL A 319 39.17 14.03 -0.32
CA VAL A 319 38.67 13.25 -1.45
C VAL A 319 37.59 12.32 -0.98
N SER A 320 36.38 12.52 -1.49
CA SER A 320 35.22 11.70 -1.15
C SER A 320 34.90 10.70 -2.25
N THR A 321 34.60 9.47 -1.86
CA THR A 321 34.23 8.38 -2.78
C THR A 321 33.04 7.61 -2.21
N ALA A 322 32.11 7.23 -3.07
CA ALA A 322 30.94 6.45 -2.69
C ALA A 322 30.87 5.14 -3.47
N ARG A 323 30.48 4.05 -2.79
CA ARG A 323 30.26 2.74 -3.41
C ARG A 323 29.19 1.96 -2.65
N ILE A 324 28.56 1.00 -3.32
CA ILE A 324 27.69 0.02 -2.66
C ILE A 324 28.56 -1.15 -2.20
N GLU A 325 28.32 -1.62 -0.97
CA GLU A 325 29.02 -2.80 -0.43
C GLU A 325 28.69 -4.05 -1.26
N ASP A 326 29.70 -4.88 -1.52
CA ASP A 326 29.60 -6.11 -2.33
C ASP A 326 29.03 -5.93 -3.75
N PHE A 327 29.09 -4.72 -4.31
CA PHE A 327 28.57 -4.41 -5.63
C PHE A 327 29.64 -3.79 -6.53
N ASP A 328 29.87 -4.38 -7.71
CA ASP A 328 30.79 -3.82 -8.70
C ASP A 328 30.14 -2.62 -9.42
N LEU A 329 30.91 -1.56 -9.67
CA LEU A 329 30.46 -0.34 -10.39
C LEU A 329 29.87 -0.61 -11.78
N ASN A 330 30.16 -1.77 -12.39
CA ASN A 330 29.61 -2.18 -13.69
C ASN A 330 28.37 -3.08 -13.59
N SER A 331 28.01 -3.52 -12.38
CA SER A 331 26.83 -4.34 -12.16
C SER A 331 25.57 -3.47 -12.08
N LYS A 332 24.44 -4.00 -12.54
CA LYS A 332 23.15 -3.29 -12.59
C LYS A 332 22.28 -3.69 -11.43
N ILE A 333 21.60 -2.74 -10.81
CA ILE A 333 20.67 -3.01 -9.71
C ILE A 333 19.35 -3.51 -10.29
N VAL A 334 19.02 -4.77 -10.03
CA VAL A 334 17.74 -5.33 -10.46
C VAL A 334 16.66 -4.94 -9.46
N ILE A 335 15.70 -4.10 -9.88
CA ILE A 335 14.59 -3.66 -9.00
C ILE A 335 13.83 -4.88 -8.47
N GLY A 336 13.61 -4.91 -7.15
CA GLY A 336 12.85 -5.95 -6.44
C GLY A 336 13.63 -7.23 -6.14
N LYS A 337 14.90 -7.35 -6.58
CA LYS A 337 15.75 -8.52 -6.25
C LYS A 337 16.31 -8.44 -4.83
N ALA A 338 16.78 -7.26 -4.44
CA ALA A 338 17.22 -6.95 -3.09
C ALA A 338 16.40 -5.77 -2.58
N SER A 339 15.83 -5.89 -1.38
CA SER A 339 15.09 -4.82 -0.72
C SER A 339 16.00 -3.86 0.05
N LYS A 340 17.25 -4.27 0.35
CA LYS A 340 18.20 -3.47 1.12
C LYS A 340 19.57 -3.51 0.48
N ILE A 341 20.26 -2.38 0.50
CA ILE A 341 21.66 -2.25 0.08
C ILE A 341 22.42 -1.37 1.09
N VAL A 342 23.73 -1.56 1.19
CA VAL A 342 24.59 -0.76 2.08
C VAL A 342 25.40 0.22 1.23
N LEU A 343 25.21 1.51 1.46
CA LEU A 343 26.01 2.58 0.87
C LEU A 343 27.20 2.87 1.77
N LYS A 344 28.42 2.77 1.22
CA LYS A 344 29.67 3.08 1.90
C LYS A 344 30.29 4.33 1.29
N VAL A 345 30.43 5.36 2.11
CA VAL A 345 31.03 6.64 1.73
C VAL A 345 32.34 6.82 2.49
N GLU A 346 33.44 6.96 1.75
CA GLU A 346 34.80 7.09 2.29
C GLU A 346 35.36 8.46 1.92
N THR A 347 35.82 9.21 2.93
CA THR A 347 36.50 10.50 2.76
C THR A 347 37.93 10.38 3.25
N LEU A 348 38.89 10.64 2.35
CA LEU A 348 40.33 10.60 2.60
C LEU A 348 40.90 12.02 2.57
N ASN A 349 41.69 12.40 3.57
CA ASN A 349 42.47 13.63 3.48
C ASN A 349 43.89 13.33 2.97
N LYS A 350 44.32 13.94 1.85
CA LYS A 350 45.64 13.68 1.24
C LYS A 350 46.75 14.63 1.70
N ARG A 351 46.41 15.75 2.34
CA ARG A 351 47.37 16.81 2.70
C ARG A 351 47.36 17.10 4.21
N GLU A 352 47.31 18.35 4.65
CA GLU A 352 47.41 18.70 6.07
C GLU A 352 46.09 18.44 6.80
N PRO A 353 46.08 18.33 8.14
CA PRO A 353 44.87 18.00 8.90
C PRO A 353 43.65 18.87 8.54
N ALA A 354 42.52 18.22 8.27
CA ALA A 354 41.26 18.89 7.99
C ALA A 354 40.46 19.08 9.29
N PHE A 355 40.08 20.31 9.60
CA PHE A 355 39.39 20.67 10.84
C PHE A 355 37.90 20.87 10.60
N LEU A 356 37.09 20.30 11.50
CA LEU A 356 35.63 20.24 11.38
C LEU A 356 35.17 19.74 9.99
N PRO A 357 35.70 18.62 9.47
CA PRO A 357 35.25 18.09 8.21
C PRO A 357 33.82 17.54 8.35
N ASN A 358 32.97 17.86 7.38
CA ASN A 358 31.63 17.32 7.28
C ASN A 358 31.37 16.77 5.87
N ILE A 359 30.35 15.91 5.76
CA ILE A 359 29.96 15.31 4.50
C ILE A 359 28.44 15.43 4.30
N THR A 360 28.06 15.87 3.11
CA THR A 360 26.66 15.95 2.67
C THR A 360 26.39 14.82 1.68
N ILE A 361 25.37 14.00 1.96
CA ILE A 361 24.94 12.88 1.14
C ILE A 361 23.50 13.12 0.71
N ASN A 362 23.27 13.28 -0.58
CA ASN A 362 21.94 13.51 -1.16
C ASN A 362 21.42 12.24 -1.84
N ILE A 363 20.33 11.69 -1.31
CA ILE A 363 19.71 10.44 -1.78
C ILE A 363 18.34 10.77 -2.39
N PRO A 364 18.05 10.35 -3.63
CA PRO A 364 16.75 10.61 -4.25
C PRO A 364 15.63 9.76 -3.64
N LYS A 365 14.45 10.34 -3.46
CA LYS A 365 13.22 9.60 -3.14
C LYS A 365 12.81 8.72 -4.33
N PRO A 366 12.20 7.53 -4.13
CA PRO A 366 11.58 7.03 -2.91
C PRO A 366 12.48 6.09 -2.07
N ILE A 367 13.81 6.17 -2.18
CA ILE A 367 14.72 5.36 -1.34
C ILE A 367 14.59 5.81 0.12
N ILE A 368 14.47 4.84 1.05
CA ILE A 368 14.37 5.10 2.48
C ILE A 368 15.74 4.86 3.12
N VAL A 369 16.18 5.79 3.98
CA VAL A 369 17.38 5.63 4.79
C VAL A 369 16.96 5.02 6.13
N LEU A 370 17.48 3.84 6.47
CA LEU A 370 17.15 3.19 7.74
C LEU A 370 17.94 3.86 8.89
N PRO A 371 17.36 3.94 10.10
CA PRO A 371 18.00 4.57 11.26
C PRO A 371 19.18 3.74 11.75
N SER A 372 20.34 4.03 11.21
CA SER A 372 21.65 3.58 11.66
C SER A 372 22.58 4.78 11.45
N ILE A 373 22.84 5.58 12.49
CA ILE A 373 24.09 6.31 12.77
C ILE A 373 23.84 7.37 13.86
N ARG A 374 24.71 7.38 14.88
CA ARG A 374 24.98 8.54 15.74
C ARG A 374 25.78 9.55 14.89
N ASP A 375 25.35 10.81 14.81
CA ASP A 375 26.12 11.97 14.28
C ASP A 375 25.79 12.49 12.85
N CYS A 376 24.61 12.18 12.28
CA CYS A 376 24.10 12.83 11.07
C CYS A 376 22.79 13.60 11.33
N SER A 377 22.70 14.84 10.86
CA SER A 377 21.44 15.59 10.79
C SER A 377 20.76 15.36 9.44
N THR A 378 19.43 15.25 9.44
CA THR A 378 18.65 14.95 8.23
C THR A 378 17.80 16.16 7.84
N GLU A 379 17.92 16.61 6.60
CA GLU A 379 17.04 17.59 5.98
C GLU A 379 16.28 16.93 4.84
N GLN A 380 14.95 16.97 4.87
CA GLN A 380 14.12 16.35 3.86
C GLN A 380 13.49 17.40 2.94
N ASN A 381 13.64 17.21 1.63
CA ASN A 381 12.93 17.95 0.60
C ASN A 381 11.93 17.01 -0.11
N GLU A 382 11.05 17.53 -0.96
CA GLU A 382 10.06 16.75 -1.73
C GLU A 382 10.72 15.69 -2.64
N GLN A 383 11.95 15.93 -3.12
CA GLN A 383 12.62 15.07 -4.11
C GLN A 383 13.83 14.29 -3.57
N THR A 384 14.50 14.79 -2.53
CA THR A 384 15.75 14.22 -2.02
C THR A 384 15.81 14.26 -0.50
N ILE A 385 16.49 13.28 0.09
CA ILE A 385 16.90 13.23 1.49
C ILE A 385 18.35 13.70 1.55
N SER A 386 18.60 14.79 2.28
CA SER A 386 19.96 15.31 2.51
C SER A 386 20.41 14.93 3.91
N LEU A 387 21.56 14.24 3.99
CA LEU A 387 22.19 13.85 5.24
C LEU A 387 23.46 14.68 5.41
N VAL A 388 23.61 15.38 6.53
CA VAL A 388 24.84 16.09 6.89
C VAL A 388 25.47 15.38 8.08
N CYS A 389 26.60 14.71 7.84
CA CYS A 389 27.30 13.92 8.84
C CYS A 389 28.61 14.59 9.24
N GLN A 390 28.89 14.62 10.53
CA GLN A 390 30.20 15.05 11.03
C GLN A 390 31.22 13.93 10.82
N LEU A 391 32.37 14.26 10.23
CA LEU A 391 33.49 13.33 10.10
C LEU A 391 34.44 13.47 11.29
N LYS A 392 35.38 12.54 11.41
CA LYS A 392 36.47 12.60 12.39
C LYS A 392 37.18 13.96 12.35
N ASN A 393 37.26 14.60 13.51
CA ASN A 393 37.85 15.94 13.65
C ASN A 393 39.05 15.93 14.62
N PRO A 394 40.26 16.36 14.19
CA PRO A 394 40.65 16.61 12.79
C PRO A 394 40.84 15.29 12.02
N LEU A 395 40.59 15.33 10.71
CA LEU A 395 40.94 14.22 9.82
C LEU A 395 42.39 14.41 9.38
N LYS A 396 43.30 13.57 9.91
CA LYS A 396 44.75 13.74 9.73
C LYS A 396 45.19 13.46 8.28
N LYS A 397 46.44 13.82 7.98
CA LYS A 397 47.09 13.50 6.71
C LYS A 397 47.07 11.99 6.43
N TYR A 398 46.57 11.61 5.26
CA TYR A 398 46.33 10.24 4.80
C TYR A 398 45.39 9.41 5.69
N GLU A 399 44.64 10.08 6.56
CA GLU A 399 43.58 9.44 7.34
C GLU A 399 42.28 9.44 6.55
N LYS A 400 41.51 8.37 6.73
CA LYS A 400 40.20 8.21 6.13
C LYS A 400 39.14 7.99 7.19
N ASP A 401 37.95 8.45 6.87
CA ASP A 401 36.75 8.19 7.63
C ASP A 401 35.66 7.59 6.74
N ILE A 402 34.82 6.73 7.32
CA ILE A 402 33.88 5.89 6.57
C ILE A 402 32.50 5.98 7.22
N ILE A 403 31.53 6.43 6.43
CA ILE A 403 30.10 6.43 6.76
C ILE A 403 29.42 5.27 6.03
N THR A 404 28.65 4.45 6.76
CA THR A 404 27.89 3.31 6.22
C THR A 404 26.40 3.53 6.44
N LEU A 405 25.62 3.58 5.36
CA LEU A 405 24.18 3.81 5.39
C LEU A 405 23.42 2.60 4.86
N ASP A 406 22.46 2.12 5.63
CA ASP A 406 21.51 1.09 5.20
C ASP A 406 20.37 1.74 4.41
N LEU A 407 20.25 1.41 3.12
CA LEU A 407 19.22 1.94 2.23
C LEU A 407 18.18 0.86 1.92
N ASP A 408 16.90 1.21 2.09
CA ASP A 408 15.77 0.37 1.72
C ASP A 408 15.21 0.82 0.35
N LEU A 409 15.18 -0.16 -0.57
CA LEU A 409 14.79 -0.03 -1.96
C LEU A 409 13.37 -0.57 -2.23
N SER A 410 12.63 -0.94 -1.19
CA SER A 410 11.30 -1.60 -1.31
C SER A 410 10.24 -0.75 -2.01
N GLN A 411 10.42 0.58 -2.05
CA GLN A 411 9.52 1.51 -2.71
C GLN A 411 9.85 1.76 -4.20
N LEU A 412 10.89 1.09 -4.73
CA LEU A 412 11.24 1.19 -6.15
C LEU A 412 10.37 0.28 -7.02
N ASP A 413 10.01 0.76 -8.20
CA ASP A 413 9.13 0.08 -9.15
C ASP A 413 9.52 0.31 -10.62
N ASP A 414 8.69 -0.16 -11.55
CA ASP A 414 8.87 -0.06 -13.00
C ASP A 414 8.96 1.37 -13.57
N SER A 415 8.61 2.40 -12.80
CA SER A 415 8.76 3.81 -13.19
C SER A 415 10.07 4.45 -12.73
N THR A 416 10.88 3.73 -11.95
CA THR A 416 12.13 4.27 -11.37
C THR A 416 13.20 4.51 -12.45
N PRO A 417 13.81 5.71 -12.52
CA PRO A 417 14.95 5.99 -13.40
C PRO A 417 16.28 5.45 -12.82
N ASP A 418 17.40 5.70 -13.52
CA ASP A 418 18.74 5.47 -12.94
C ASP A 418 18.94 6.35 -11.70
N ILE A 419 19.61 5.80 -10.68
CA ILE A 419 19.75 6.43 -9.36
C ILE A 419 21.09 7.13 -9.29
N ASN A 420 21.09 8.43 -8.97
CA ASN A 420 22.30 9.22 -8.79
C ASN A 420 22.37 9.69 -7.33
N ILE A 421 23.41 9.26 -6.61
CA ILE A 421 23.66 9.67 -5.22
C ILE A 421 24.81 10.66 -5.24
N ASN A 422 24.56 11.88 -4.76
CA ASN A 422 25.56 12.94 -4.73
C ASN A 422 26.18 13.02 -3.34
N VAL A 423 27.50 13.00 -3.29
CA VAL A 423 28.30 13.16 -2.07
C VAL A 423 29.19 14.38 -2.21
N SER A 424 29.25 15.21 -1.18
CA SER A 424 30.14 16.38 -1.12
C SER A 424 30.72 16.54 0.28
N SER A 425 32.04 16.53 0.41
CA SER A 425 32.72 16.86 1.67
C SER A 425 33.13 18.33 1.73
N LYS A 426 33.11 18.93 2.91
CA LYS A 426 33.68 20.25 3.17
C LYS A 426 34.47 20.24 4.48
N SER A 427 35.38 21.20 4.61
CA SER A 427 36.17 21.43 5.82
C SER A 427 36.09 22.90 6.21
N ALA A 428 36.23 23.20 7.49
CA ALA A 428 36.42 24.57 7.96
C ALA A 428 37.90 25.02 7.88
N THR A 429 38.80 24.15 7.39
CA THR A 429 40.21 24.46 7.12
C THR A 429 40.38 25.69 6.22
N ASP A 430 41.50 26.40 6.39
CA ASP A 430 41.74 27.72 5.78
C ASP A 430 41.85 27.66 4.26
N PHE A 431 42.44 26.58 3.75
CA PHE A 431 42.55 26.33 2.32
C PHE A 431 42.27 24.87 1.98
N GLU A 432 41.59 24.66 0.85
CA GLU A 432 41.43 23.36 0.22
C GLU A 432 42.21 23.34 -1.09
N GLU A 433 43.09 22.35 -1.27
CA GLU A 433 43.98 22.28 -2.44
C GLU A 433 43.19 22.05 -3.74
N LYS A 434 42.24 21.11 -3.73
CA LYS A 434 41.46 20.71 -4.92
C LYS A 434 39.97 20.53 -4.60
N PRO A 435 39.20 21.62 -4.47
CA PRO A 435 37.79 21.55 -4.09
C PRO A 435 36.87 20.69 -4.96
N ASP A 436 37.28 20.35 -6.18
CA ASP A 436 36.48 19.57 -7.13
C ASP A 436 36.51 18.06 -6.85
N ASP A 437 37.56 17.49 -6.23
CA ASP A 437 37.62 16.06 -5.91
C ASP A 437 36.97 15.70 -4.56
N ASN A 438 36.51 16.71 -3.83
CA ASN A 438 35.62 16.62 -2.68
C ASN A 438 34.20 16.16 -3.05
N LYS A 439 33.85 16.16 -4.34
CA LYS A 439 32.53 15.81 -4.87
C LYS A 439 32.57 14.49 -5.62
N ASN A 440 31.60 13.63 -5.34
CA ASN A 440 31.43 12.35 -6.03
C ASN A 440 29.97 12.10 -6.35
N ILE A 441 29.71 11.58 -7.54
CA ILE A 441 28.37 11.17 -7.97
C ILE A 441 28.42 9.68 -8.26
N LEU A 442 27.72 8.91 -7.42
CA LEU A 442 27.55 7.47 -7.63
C LEU A 442 26.34 7.24 -8.53
N ASN A 443 26.62 6.88 -9.79
CA ASN A 443 25.60 6.56 -10.79
C ASN A 443 25.30 5.05 -10.75
N LEU A 444 24.11 4.69 -10.29
CA LEU A 444 23.64 3.31 -10.20
C LEU A 444 22.68 3.03 -11.36
N LYS A 445 23.10 2.18 -12.29
CA LYS A 445 22.26 1.74 -13.41
C LYS A 445 21.22 0.74 -12.94
N VAL A 446 19.96 1.03 -13.24
CA VAL A 446 18.84 0.21 -12.80
C VAL A 446 18.41 -0.73 -13.93
N GLU A 447 18.26 -2.00 -13.60
CA GLU A 447 17.75 -3.05 -14.48
C GLU A 447 16.36 -3.49 -14.02
N LYS A 448 15.47 -3.65 -14.99
CA LYS A 448 14.07 -4.02 -14.76
C LYS A 448 13.79 -5.34 -15.46
N ASN A 449 13.23 -6.29 -14.74
CA ASN A 449 12.89 -7.62 -15.23
C ASN A 449 11.51 -8.02 -14.70
N ALA A 450 10.54 -8.03 -15.62
CA ALA A 450 9.19 -8.47 -15.35
C ALA A 450 8.54 -8.96 -16.65
N SER A 451 7.79 -10.05 -16.56
CA SER A 451 6.97 -10.58 -17.65
C SER A 451 5.59 -10.95 -17.11
N ILE A 452 4.56 -10.73 -17.93
CA ILE A 452 3.19 -11.12 -17.63
C ILE A 452 2.75 -12.27 -18.54
N SER A 453 1.83 -13.08 -18.04
CA SER A 453 1.17 -14.14 -18.80
C SER A 453 -0.30 -14.21 -18.44
N VAL A 454 -1.11 -14.61 -19.43
CA VAL A 454 -2.57 -14.76 -19.27
C VAL A 454 -2.95 -16.18 -19.61
N SER A 455 -3.79 -16.77 -18.76
CA SER A 455 -4.48 -18.02 -19.01
C SER A 455 -5.98 -17.84 -18.78
N GLY A 456 -6.80 -18.62 -19.46
CA GLY A 456 -8.24 -18.60 -19.22
C GLY A 456 -8.97 -19.73 -19.94
N TYR A 457 -10.12 -20.10 -19.39
CA TYR A 457 -10.97 -21.18 -19.90
C TYR A 457 -12.45 -20.93 -19.55
N SER A 458 -13.35 -21.57 -20.28
CA SER A 458 -14.79 -21.52 -20.04
C SER A 458 -15.25 -22.60 -19.06
N VAL A 459 -16.18 -22.24 -18.18
CA VAL A 459 -16.84 -23.14 -17.22
C VAL A 459 -18.37 -22.97 -17.37
N PRO A 460 -19.08 -23.99 -17.85
CA PRO A 460 -18.55 -25.23 -18.45
C PRO A 460 -17.87 -24.98 -19.81
N GLU A 461 -17.03 -25.91 -20.26
CA GLU A 461 -16.35 -25.85 -21.56
C GLU A 461 -17.32 -26.11 -22.72
N GLN A 462 -18.27 -27.03 -22.52
CA GLN A 462 -19.32 -27.37 -23.46
C GLN A 462 -20.70 -27.10 -22.87
N ILE A 463 -21.56 -26.43 -23.64
CA ILE A 463 -22.92 -26.06 -23.26
C ILE A 463 -23.88 -26.75 -24.20
N ILE A 464 -24.74 -27.61 -23.65
CA ILE A 464 -25.74 -28.34 -24.43
C ILE A 464 -27.08 -27.63 -24.33
N TYR A 465 -27.69 -27.25 -25.45
CA TYR A 465 -29.04 -26.68 -25.49
C TYR A 465 -30.08 -27.69 -25.99
N GLU A 466 -31.28 -27.65 -25.43
CA GLU A 466 -32.36 -28.60 -25.76
C GLU A 466 -33.13 -28.13 -26.99
N ARG A 467 -33.57 -29.10 -27.81
CA ARG A 467 -34.30 -28.85 -29.06
C ARG A 467 -35.65 -29.54 -29.05
N ILE A 468 -36.67 -28.85 -29.54
CA ILE A 468 -38.03 -29.40 -29.73
C ILE A 468 -38.16 -30.01 -31.13
N SER A 469 -37.47 -29.45 -32.12
CA SER A 469 -37.35 -29.97 -33.47
C SER A 469 -35.94 -29.69 -34.01
N GLU A 470 -35.63 -30.17 -35.22
CA GLU A 470 -34.32 -29.88 -35.82
C GLU A 470 -34.04 -28.37 -35.99
N ASP A 471 -35.09 -27.56 -36.11
CA ASP A 471 -35.03 -26.13 -36.40
C ASP A 471 -35.53 -25.25 -35.24
N MET A 472 -35.93 -25.84 -34.10
CA MET A 472 -36.47 -25.09 -32.95
C MET A 472 -35.82 -25.49 -31.63
N VAL A 473 -35.32 -24.47 -30.93
CA VAL A 473 -34.80 -24.57 -29.56
C VAL A 473 -35.95 -24.53 -28.56
N LYS A 474 -35.81 -25.20 -27.42
CA LYS A 474 -36.78 -25.12 -26.33
C LYS A 474 -36.90 -23.68 -25.79
N PRO A 475 -38.12 -23.12 -25.65
CA PRO A 475 -38.29 -21.75 -25.19
C PRO A 475 -37.90 -21.61 -23.71
N ASN A 476 -37.49 -20.39 -23.33
CA ASN A 476 -37.08 -20.02 -21.96
C ASN A 476 -35.90 -20.82 -21.40
N GLN A 477 -35.07 -21.38 -22.27
CA GLN A 477 -33.82 -22.00 -21.86
C GLN A 477 -32.71 -20.95 -21.74
N THR A 478 -32.03 -20.94 -20.59
CA THR A 478 -30.88 -20.09 -20.33
C THR A 478 -29.69 -20.91 -19.82
N ALA A 479 -28.47 -20.53 -20.19
CA ALA A 479 -27.25 -21.05 -19.58
C ALA A 479 -26.46 -19.91 -18.92
N VAL A 480 -25.87 -20.20 -17.77
CA VAL A 480 -24.88 -19.33 -17.11
C VAL A 480 -23.51 -19.88 -17.49
N ILE A 481 -22.66 -19.03 -18.06
CA ILE A 481 -21.29 -19.36 -18.45
C ILE A 481 -20.35 -18.48 -17.64
N LYS A 482 -19.28 -19.09 -17.11
CA LYS A 482 -18.23 -18.40 -16.37
C LYS A 482 -16.90 -18.59 -17.07
N TYR A 483 -16.27 -17.50 -17.50
CA TYR A 483 -14.86 -17.53 -17.89
C TYR A 483 -14.00 -17.34 -16.66
N ALA A 484 -13.13 -18.32 -16.40
CA ALA A 484 -12.10 -18.22 -15.37
C ALA A 484 -10.80 -17.77 -16.03
N ILE A 485 -10.27 -16.62 -15.61
CA ILE A 485 -9.09 -15.97 -16.19
C ILE A 485 -8.06 -15.83 -15.07
N SER A 486 -6.81 -16.18 -15.35
CA SER A 486 -5.69 -16.01 -14.42
C SER A 486 -4.57 -15.27 -15.12
N VAL A 487 -4.20 -14.12 -14.58
CA VAL A 487 -3.08 -13.30 -15.02
C VAL A 487 -1.97 -13.45 -14.00
N SER A 488 -0.77 -13.77 -14.45
CA SER A 488 0.38 -14.00 -13.58
C SER A 488 1.57 -13.17 -14.02
N LYS A 489 2.38 -12.74 -13.04
CA LYS A 489 3.67 -12.09 -13.23
C LYS A 489 4.79 -13.02 -12.86
N SER A 490 5.89 -12.82 -13.56
CA SER A 490 7.19 -13.40 -13.27
C SER A 490 8.24 -12.30 -13.34
N GLY A 491 9.34 -12.45 -12.60
CA GLY A 491 10.41 -11.45 -12.52
C GLY A 491 10.29 -10.55 -11.29
N PHE A 492 11.41 -9.95 -10.89
CA PHE A 492 11.55 -9.29 -9.59
C PHE A 492 10.93 -7.89 -9.54
N THR A 493 10.88 -7.18 -10.67
CA THR A 493 10.48 -5.76 -10.68
C THR A 493 8.99 -5.60 -10.37
N PRO A 494 8.61 -4.83 -9.34
CA PRO A 494 7.22 -4.47 -9.07
C PRO A 494 6.60 -3.71 -10.25
N LEU A 495 5.32 -3.97 -10.52
CA LEU A 495 4.57 -3.33 -11.61
C LEU A 495 3.45 -2.46 -11.05
N ARG A 496 3.44 -1.16 -11.34
CA ARG A 496 2.39 -0.25 -10.88
C ARG A 496 1.03 -0.51 -11.52
N ASN A 497 1.00 -0.58 -12.85
CA ASN A 497 -0.24 -0.60 -13.64
C ASN A 497 -0.25 -1.79 -14.60
N VAL A 498 -1.00 -2.83 -14.23
CA VAL A 498 -1.25 -3.99 -15.09
C VAL A 498 -2.68 -3.90 -15.58
N GLU A 499 -2.89 -3.46 -16.81
CA GLU A 499 -4.22 -3.33 -17.40
C GLU A 499 -4.63 -4.62 -18.11
N VAL A 500 -5.88 -5.01 -17.95
CA VAL A 500 -6.47 -6.14 -18.66
C VAL A 500 -7.71 -5.68 -19.41
N GLU A 501 -7.68 -5.86 -20.72
CA GLU A 501 -8.77 -5.59 -21.64
C GLU A 501 -9.38 -6.90 -22.13
N ILE A 502 -10.69 -7.03 -21.97
CA ILE A 502 -11.43 -8.24 -22.33
C ILE A 502 -12.54 -7.87 -23.31
N LEU A 503 -12.50 -8.45 -24.50
CA LEU A 503 -13.48 -8.26 -25.56
C LEU A 503 -14.44 -9.45 -25.57
N VAL A 504 -15.71 -9.18 -25.30
CA VAL A 504 -16.77 -10.18 -25.24
C VAL A 504 -17.83 -9.89 -26.31
N PRO A 505 -18.19 -10.86 -27.18
CA PRO A 505 -19.27 -10.71 -28.16
C PRO A 505 -20.64 -10.55 -27.47
N ARG A 506 -21.24 -9.36 -27.49
CA ARG A 506 -22.50 -9.11 -26.76
C ARG A 506 -23.74 -9.19 -27.65
N ASN A 507 -23.73 -8.49 -28.79
CA ASN A 507 -24.86 -8.46 -29.70
C ASN A 507 -24.44 -8.88 -31.11
N VAL A 508 -25.39 -9.41 -31.88
CA VAL A 508 -25.23 -9.68 -33.31
C VAL A 508 -26.28 -8.89 -34.08
N THR A 509 -25.85 -8.12 -35.06
CA THR A 509 -26.72 -7.38 -35.97
C THR A 509 -27.05 -8.28 -37.15
N LEU A 510 -28.33 -8.62 -37.34
CA LEU A 510 -28.75 -9.41 -38.49
C LEU A 510 -28.67 -8.57 -39.79
N PRO A 511 -28.58 -9.19 -40.98
CA PRO A 511 -28.64 -8.48 -42.25
C PRO A 511 -29.90 -7.60 -42.42
N THR A 512 -30.98 -7.94 -41.71
CA THR A 512 -32.23 -7.17 -41.64
C THR A 512 -32.12 -5.87 -40.83
N GLY A 513 -31.01 -5.64 -40.14
CA GLY A 513 -30.81 -4.53 -39.19
C GLY A 513 -31.31 -4.80 -37.78
N GLU A 514 -31.96 -5.95 -37.51
CA GLU A 514 -32.37 -6.35 -36.16
C GLU A 514 -31.13 -6.69 -35.31
N ILE A 515 -31.04 -6.10 -34.10
CA ILE A 515 -29.96 -6.40 -33.15
C ILE A 515 -30.44 -7.49 -32.19
N VAL A 516 -29.75 -8.62 -32.18
CA VAL A 516 -30.03 -9.73 -31.26
C VAL A 516 -28.96 -9.79 -30.18
N THR A 517 -29.39 -9.72 -28.92
CA THR A 517 -28.50 -9.88 -27.77
C THR A 517 -28.19 -11.36 -27.54
N VAL A 518 -26.91 -11.70 -27.67
CA VAL A 518 -26.37 -13.04 -27.44
C VAL A 518 -26.05 -13.23 -25.97
N ILE A 519 -25.42 -12.21 -25.35
CA ILE A 519 -25.03 -12.23 -23.95
C ILE A 519 -25.86 -11.26 -23.13
N GLN A 520 -26.52 -11.80 -22.11
CA GLN A 520 -27.30 -11.11 -21.09
C GLN A 520 -26.54 -11.12 -19.75
N GLU A 521 -26.77 -10.12 -18.90
CA GLU A 521 -26.25 -10.07 -17.52
C GLU A 521 -24.73 -10.37 -17.42
N LEU A 522 -23.91 -9.50 -18.03
CA LEU A 522 -22.46 -9.59 -17.94
C LEU A 522 -21.97 -9.06 -16.59
N ASP A 523 -21.47 -9.94 -15.74
CA ASP A 523 -20.92 -9.65 -14.43
C ASP A 523 -19.43 -10.03 -14.37
N VAL A 524 -18.62 -9.23 -13.69
CA VAL A 524 -17.16 -9.42 -13.60
C VAL A 524 -16.76 -9.39 -12.13
N LYS A 525 -16.14 -10.48 -11.67
CA LYS A 525 -15.67 -10.62 -10.29
C LYS A 525 -14.18 -10.89 -10.26
N VAL A 526 -13.43 -10.07 -9.53
CA VAL A 526 -12.00 -10.31 -9.20
C VAL A 526 -11.95 -11.12 -7.92
N LEU A 527 -11.31 -12.30 -7.94
CA LEU A 527 -11.39 -13.29 -6.85
C LEU A 527 -10.31 -13.10 -5.78
N ASN A 528 -9.17 -12.48 -6.12
CA ASN A 528 -7.96 -12.47 -5.27
C ASN A 528 -7.43 -11.06 -4.90
N PHE A 529 -8.08 -9.97 -5.31
CA PHE A 529 -7.61 -8.61 -5.01
C PHE A 529 -8.79 -7.64 -4.86
N LYS A 530 -8.82 -6.87 -3.76
CA LYS A 530 -10.06 -6.25 -3.24
C LYS A 530 -10.27 -4.76 -3.58
N SER A 531 -9.42 -4.13 -4.40
CA SER A 531 -9.51 -2.68 -4.70
C SER A 531 -9.59 -2.32 -6.19
N GLN A 532 -10.06 -3.21 -7.06
CA GLN A 532 -9.94 -3.01 -8.51
C GLN A 532 -11.27 -2.71 -9.18
N VAL A 533 -11.33 -1.54 -9.83
CA VAL A 533 -12.47 -1.10 -10.62
C VAL A 533 -12.32 -1.63 -12.05
N CYS A 534 -13.21 -2.56 -12.43
CA CYS A 534 -13.42 -2.89 -13.84
C CYS A 534 -14.43 -1.90 -14.44
N SER A 535 -14.06 -1.25 -15.54
CA SER A 535 -14.92 -0.34 -16.29
C SER A 535 -15.47 -1.00 -17.55
N PHE A 536 -16.71 -0.66 -17.89
CA PHE A 536 -17.43 -1.23 -19.03
C PHE A 536 -17.58 -0.19 -20.13
N TYR A 537 -17.18 -0.55 -21.35
CA TYR A 537 -17.35 0.28 -22.54
C TYR A 537 -18.08 -0.52 -23.63
N GLU A 538 -19.09 0.08 -24.25
CA GLU A 538 -19.73 -0.47 -25.45
C GLU A 538 -19.06 0.09 -26.70
N SER A 539 -18.48 -0.78 -27.53
CA SER A 539 -17.84 -0.37 -28.79
C SER A 539 -18.77 -0.63 -29.97
N ASN A 540 -19.27 0.43 -30.60
CA ASN A 540 -20.01 0.36 -31.87
C ASN A 540 -19.04 0.54 -33.04
N LYS A 541 -18.20 -0.47 -33.33
CA LYS A 541 -17.44 -0.47 -34.60
C LYS A 541 -18.34 -0.96 -35.73
N GLN A 542 -19.05 -0.04 -36.39
CA GLN A 542 -19.80 -0.31 -37.61
C GLN A 542 -18.86 -0.27 -38.83
N MET A 543 -18.82 -1.36 -39.61
CA MET A 543 -18.32 -1.34 -40.99
C MET A 543 -19.44 -1.88 -41.90
N THR A 544 -19.93 -1.02 -42.78
CA THR A 544 -21.02 -1.32 -43.72
C THR A 544 -20.53 -2.07 -44.96
N PHE A 545 -21.24 -3.12 -45.43
CA PHE A 545 -21.65 -3.21 -46.85
C PHE A 545 -22.71 -4.27 -47.18
N ARG A 546 -23.21 -4.14 -48.43
CA ARG A 546 -24.42 -4.64 -49.12
C ARG A 546 -24.74 -6.14 -49.10
N ASP A 547 -26.05 -6.34 -49.31
CA ASP A 547 -26.89 -7.53 -49.41
C ASP A 547 -26.40 -8.77 -50.19
N PRO A 548 -27.00 -9.94 -49.90
CA PRO A 548 -26.58 -11.26 -50.34
C PRO A 548 -27.23 -11.66 -51.66
N LYS A 549 -26.46 -12.32 -52.54
CA LYS A 549 -27.03 -13.33 -53.44
C LYS A 549 -26.04 -14.47 -53.68
N THR A 550 -26.51 -15.66 -53.31
CA THR A 550 -26.23 -16.98 -53.92
C THR A 550 -24.80 -17.55 -53.89
N ILE A 551 -24.70 -18.65 -53.15
CA ILE A 551 -23.77 -19.80 -53.23
C ILE A 551 -22.96 -19.89 -54.53
N SER A 552 -21.63 -20.04 -54.40
CA SER A 552 -20.86 -21.01 -55.18
C SER A 552 -19.51 -21.26 -54.51
N ILE A 553 -19.36 -22.46 -53.94
CA ILE A 553 -18.09 -22.98 -53.45
C ILE A 553 -17.28 -23.43 -54.67
N LYS A 554 -16.17 -22.74 -54.95
CA LYS A 554 -15.01 -23.30 -55.63
C LYS A 554 -13.76 -23.03 -54.79
N GLU A 555 -13.19 -24.13 -54.33
CA GLU A 555 -11.79 -24.37 -53.95
C GLU A 555 -11.15 -23.49 -52.85
N SER A 556 -10.78 -24.11 -51.73
CA SER A 556 -9.46 -24.75 -51.65
C SER A 556 -9.33 -25.60 -50.37
N VAL A 557 -8.57 -26.68 -50.54
CA VAL A 557 -8.36 -27.81 -49.64
C VAL A 557 -7.21 -27.47 -48.68
N ASN A 558 -7.48 -27.49 -47.38
CA ASN A 558 -6.63 -27.95 -46.25
C ASN A 558 -6.94 -27.20 -44.94
N ASP A 559 -8.17 -27.32 -44.43
CA ASP A 559 -8.34 -27.48 -42.99
C ASP A 559 -9.70 -28.12 -42.70
N ARG A 560 -9.75 -29.45 -42.59
CA ARG A 560 -10.95 -30.18 -42.15
C ARG A 560 -11.02 -30.18 -40.62
N ARG A 561 -11.11 -29.01 -40.02
CA ARG A 561 -11.52 -28.85 -38.62
C ARG A 561 -12.73 -27.92 -38.55
N SER A 562 -13.90 -28.55 -38.48
CA SER A 562 -15.22 -28.01 -38.10
C SER A 562 -15.62 -26.64 -38.69
N SER A 563 -16.50 -26.65 -39.69
CA SER A 563 -17.22 -25.46 -40.18
C SER A 563 -18.33 -25.00 -39.22
N LEU A 564 -18.09 -25.00 -37.90
CA LEU A 564 -19.03 -24.44 -36.93
C LEU A 564 -18.97 -22.90 -36.96
N LEU A 565 -20.13 -22.25 -36.84
CA LEU A 565 -20.21 -20.80 -36.72
C LEU A 565 -19.42 -20.33 -35.49
N THR A 566 -18.52 -19.37 -35.63
CA THR A 566 -17.76 -18.77 -34.51
C THR A 566 -18.10 -17.30 -34.36
N LEU A 567 -18.59 -16.91 -33.19
CA LEU A 567 -18.83 -15.51 -32.82
C LEU A 567 -17.57 -14.97 -32.13
N SER A 568 -16.87 -14.01 -32.77
CA SER A 568 -15.61 -13.44 -32.28
C SER A 568 -15.55 -11.93 -32.44
N CYS A 569 -14.87 -11.26 -31.52
CA CYS A 569 -14.56 -9.83 -31.59
C CYS A 569 -13.35 -9.46 -32.46
N LEU A 570 -12.49 -10.42 -32.81
CA LEU A 570 -11.24 -10.15 -33.55
C LEU A 570 -11.16 -10.85 -34.91
N LYS A 571 -11.74 -12.04 -35.05
CA LYS A 571 -11.72 -12.80 -36.30
C LYS A 571 -12.87 -12.38 -37.22
N GLY A 572 -12.70 -11.25 -37.89
CA GLY A 572 -13.66 -10.73 -38.86
C GLY A 572 -13.65 -11.48 -40.19
N ARG A 573 -14.41 -12.57 -40.30
CA ARG A 573 -15.06 -12.94 -41.59
C ARG A 573 -16.50 -12.42 -41.70
N TRP A 574 -17.09 -11.95 -40.60
CA TRP A 574 -18.50 -11.55 -40.51
C TRP A 574 -18.63 -10.31 -39.60
N GLY A 575 -18.77 -9.13 -40.20
CA GLY A 575 -18.79 -7.81 -39.52
C GLY A 575 -20.09 -7.44 -38.82
N TYR A 576 -20.71 -8.39 -38.10
CA TYR A 576 -22.04 -8.23 -37.47
C TYR A 576 -22.03 -8.37 -35.95
N VAL A 577 -20.87 -8.56 -35.32
CA VAL A 577 -20.76 -8.79 -33.86
C VAL A 577 -20.38 -7.49 -33.14
N ASN A 578 -21.26 -6.99 -32.28
CA ASN A 578 -20.98 -5.85 -31.40
C ASN A 578 -20.36 -6.35 -30.10
N CYS A 579 -19.18 -5.83 -29.78
CA CYS A 579 -18.40 -6.28 -28.64
C CYS A 579 -18.45 -5.30 -27.48
N SER A 580 -18.58 -5.85 -26.29
CA SER A 580 -18.36 -5.12 -25.05
C SER A 580 -16.91 -5.27 -24.63
N THR A 581 -16.32 -4.16 -24.24
CA THR A 581 -14.96 -4.10 -23.71
C THR A 581 -15.03 -3.94 -22.21
N VAL A 582 -14.41 -4.87 -21.50
CA VAL A 582 -14.18 -4.79 -20.06
C VAL A 582 -12.72 -4.40 -19.84
N LYS A 583 -12.47 -3.29 -19.15
CA LYS A 583 -11.11 -2.87 -18.79
C LYS A 583 -10.94 -2.92 -17.28
N CYS A 584 -9.99 -3.71 -16.79
CA CYS A 584 -9.67 -3.83 -15.38
C CYS A 584 -8.23 -3.36 -15.14
N ASN A 585 -8.00 -2.51 -14.14
CA ASN A 585 -6.65 -2.25 -13.64
C ASN A 585 -6.34 -3.24 -12.53
N LEU A 586 -5.35 -4.10 -12.77
CA LEU A 586 -4.93 -5.17 -11.88
C LEU A 586 -3.77 -4.77 -10.96
N GLY A 587 -3.15 -3.60 -11.15
CA GLY A 587 -2.01 -3.16 -10.33
C GLY A 587 -2.40 -2.72 -8.91
N PRO A 588 -1.42 -2.50 -8.01
CA PRO A 588 0.03 -2.73 -8.17
C PRO A 588 0.46 -4.16 -7.76
N TRP A 589 1.42 -4.73 -8.49
CA TRP A 589 1.97 -6.08 -8.27
C TRP A 589 3.38 -5.99 -7.70
N LYS A 590 3.56 -6.37 -6.43
CA LYS A 590 4.81 -6.17 -5.69
C LYS A 590 5.68 -7.44 -5.64
N LYS A 591 5.09 -8.63 -5.56
CA LYS A 591 5.86 -9.87 -5.39
C LYS A 591 6.41 -10.35 -6.73
N ALA A 592 7.48 -11.13 -6.69
CA ALA A 592 8.09 -11.69 -7.90
C ALA A 592 7.09 -12.54 -8.72
N ASN A 593 6.25 -13.31 -8.02
CA ASN A 593 5.22 -14.16 -8.59
C ASN A 593 3.84 -13.77 -8.03
N ASP A 594 3.26 -12.70 -8.57
CA ASP A 594 1.88 -12.33 -8.28
C ASP A 594 0.93 -12.99 -9.29
N VAL A 595 -0.21 -13.47 -8.81
CA VAL A 595 -1.26 -14.08 -9.63
C VAL A 595 -2.60 -13.52 -9.23
N GLN A 596 -3.33 -12.99 -10.21
CA GLN A 596 -4.69 -12.51 -10.02
C GLN A 596 -5.66 -13.29 -10.89
N GLN A 597 -6.78 -13.66 -10.27
CA GLN A 597 -7.85 -14.40 -10.90
C GLN A 597 -9.06 -13.49 -11.09
N LEU A 598 -9.56 -13.47 -12.31
CA LEU A 598 -10.80 -12.80 -12.69
C LEU A 598 -11.79 -13.86 -13.13
N SER A 599 -13.06 -13.56 -12.90
CA SER A 599 -14.13 -14.34 -13.48
C SER A 599 -15.17 -13.46 -14.14
N ILE A 600 -15.49 -13.76 -15.38
CA ILE A 600 -16.58 -13.13 -16.12
C ILE A 600 -17.72 -14.12 -16.13
N THR A 601 -18.85 -13.75 -15.52
CA THR A 601 -20.07 -14.55 -15.54
C THR A 601 -21.08 -13.89 -16.45
N PHE A 602 -21.69 -14.64 -17.33
CA PHE A 602 -22.72 -14.12 -18.21
C PHE A 602 -23.79 -15.15 -18.52
N LYS A 603 -24.99 -14.67 -18.89
CA LYS A 603 -26.12 -15.50 -19.25
C LYS A 603 -26.36 -15.48 -20.74
N VAL A 604 -26.73 -16.63 -21.29
CA VAL A 604 -27.13 -16.76 -22.70
C VAL A 604 -28.56 -17.30 -22.73
N ASN A 605 -29.44 -16.62 -23.45
CA ASN A 605 -30.81 -17.06 -23.70
C ASN A 605 -30.87 -17.75 -25.07
N PHE A 606 -31.15 -19.06 -25.08
CA PHE A 606 -31.12 -19.82 -26.32
C PHE A 606 -32.30 -19.54 -27.25
N THR A 607 -33.40 -19.02 -26.73
CA THR A 607 -34.58 -18.65 -27.52
C THR A 607 -34.28 -17.45 -28.41
N THR A 608 -33.58 -16.43 -27.88
CA THR A 608 -33.13 -15.29 -28.69
C THR A 608 -32.00 -15.69 -29.62
N LEU A 609 -31.10 -16.55 -29.13
CA LEU A 609 -29.94 -17.01 -29.88
C LEU A 609 -30.28 -17.87 -31.10
N GLY A 610 -31.34 -18.70 -31.00
CA GLY A 610 -31.83 -19.54 -32.09
C GLY A 610 -32.26 -18.77 -33.34
N LYS A 611 -32.45 -17.46 -33.26
CA LYS A 611 -32.67 -16.59 -34.44
C LYS A 611 -31.41 -16.34 -35.27
N VAL A 612 -30.23 -16.55 -34.68
CA VAL A 612 -28.92 -16.13 -35.23
C VAL A 612 -28.02 -17.33 -35.53
N ILE A 613 -28.14 -18.43 -34.79
CA ILE A 613 -27.22 -19.56 -34.86
C ILE A 613 -27.74 -20.75 -35.67
N PRO A 614 -26.86 -21.57 -36.28
CA PRO A 614 -27.24 -22.83 -36.89
C PRO A 614 -27.61 -23.87 -35.81
N ILE A 615 -28.92 -23.97 -35.52
CA ILE A 615 -29.50 -24.82 -34.47
C ILE A 615 -29.10 -26.30 -34.62
N LYS A 616 -28.76 -26.76 -35.83
CA LYS A 616 -28.36 -28.16 -36.13
C LYS A 616 -26.90 -28.48 -35.85
N GLU A 617 -26.01 -27.50 -35.99
CA GLU A 617 -24.55 -27.72 -36.00
C GLU A 617 -23.86 -27.22 -34.72
N GLY A 618 -24.53 -26.33 -33.97
CA GLY A 618 -23.93 -25.65 -32.83
C GLY A 618 -23.07 -24.46 -33.25
N PHE A 619 -22.47 -23.78 -32.28
CA PHE A 619 -21.61 -22.62 -32.54
C PHE A 619 -20.58 -22.45 -31.42
N ASN A 620 -19.50 -21.72 -31.71
CA ASN A 620 -18.47 -21.37 -30.75
C ASN A 620 -18.54 -19.87 -30.43
N LEU A 621 -18.36 -19.53 -29.15
CA LEU A 621 -18.22 -18.17 -28.68
C LEU A 621 -16.76 -17.92 -28.31
N LEU A 622 -16.10 -17.01 -29.03
CA LEU A 622 -14.68 -16.71 -28.88
C LEU A 622 -14.51 -15.29 -28.30
N SER A 623 -14.03 -15.22 -27.06
CA SER A 623 -13.70 -13.96 -26.38
C SER A 623 -12.20 -13.77 -26.31
N PHE A 624 -11.75 -12.52 -26.30
CA PHE A 624 -10.34 -12.18 -26.33
C PHE A 624 -9.94 -11.45 -25.07
N VAL A 625 -8.87 -11.90 -24.43
CA VAL A 625 -8.28 -11.25 -23.26
C VAL A 625 -6.89 -10.77 -23.65
N GLN A 626 -6.59 -9.51 -23.37
CA GLN A 626 -5.27 -8.92 -23.51
C GLN A 626 -4.88 -8.30 -22.18
N ALA A 627 -3.74 -8.71 -21.64
CA ALA A 627 -3.09 -8.02 -20.53
C ALA A 627 -1.91 -7.21 -21.06
N SER A 628 -1.75 -6.00 -20.54
CA SER A 628 -0.65 -5.10 -20.87
C SER A 628 -0.19 -4.33 -19.65
N VAL A 629 1.12 -4.13 -19.53
CA VAL A 629 1.70 -3.25 -18.52
C VAL A 629 1.79 -1.84 -19.09
N SER A 630 1.22 -0.86 -18.39
CA SER A 630 1.31 0.55 -18.78
C SER A 630 2.60 1.16 -18.22
N THR A 631 3.60 1.33 -19.07
CA THR A 631 4.92 1.88 -18.68
C THR A 631 5.04 3.35 -19.03
N ASN A 632 5.70 4.14 -18.17
CA ASN A 632 6.03 5.54 -18.46
C ASN A 632 6.97 5.65 -19.69
N LYS A 633 6.65 6.54 -20.63
CA LYS A 633 7.42 6.75 -21.87
C LYS A 633 8.85 7.25 -21.64
N ASN A 634 9.11 7.90 -20.50
CA ASN A 634 10.39 8.53 -20.20
C ASN A 634 11.42 7.58 -19.56
N VAL A 635 11.06 6.32 -19.33
CA VAL A 635 11.91 5.37 -18.63
C VAL A 635 12.00 4.07 -19.42
N THR A 636 13.13 3.39 -19.33
CA THR A 636 13.29 2.07 -19.95
C THR A 636 12.26 1.10 -19.39
N PRO A 637 11.48 0.43 -20.24
CA PRO A 637 10.50 -0.55 -19.79
C PRO A 637 11.21 -1.81 -19.26
N PRO A 638 10.55 -2.60 -18.40
CA PRO A 638 11.09 -3.88 -17.98
C PRO A 638 11.42 -4.81 -19.15
N THR A 639 12.53 -5.53 -19.02
CA THR A 639 12.89 -6.61 -19.94
C THR A 639 11.94 -7.79 -19.70
N GLY A 640 11.29 -8.25 -20.78
CA GLY A 640 10.30 -9.33 -20.69
C GLY A 640 9.08 -9.12 -21.61
N GLN A 641 8.14 -10.05 -21.54
CA GLN A 641 6.88 -9.94 -22.26
C GLN A 641 5.88 -9.11 -21.43
N LEU A 642 5.66 -7.86 -21.83
CA LEU A 642 4.79 -6.91 -21.13
C LEU A 642 3.38 -6.80 -21.73
N VAL A 643 3.14 -7.48 -22.85
CA VAL A 643 1.83 -7.60 -23.48
C VAL A 643 1.60 -9.07 -23.81
N TYR A 644 0.51 -9.63 -23.33
CA TYR A 644 0.13 -11.01 -23.57
C TYR A 644 -1.35 -11.08 -23.89
N SER A 645 -1.72 -11.89 -24.90
CA SER A 645 -3.11 -12.09 -25.27
C SER A 645 -3.49 -13.57 -25.35
N LYS A 646 -4.76 -13.85 -25.05
CA LYS A 646 -5.32 -15.21 -25.02
C LYS A 646 -6.77 -15.20 -25.49
N GLU A 647 -7.11 -16.17 -26.33
CA GLU A 647 -8.49 -16.45 -26.73
C GLU A 647 -9.12 -17.47 -25.76
N ILE A 648 -10.37 -17.22 -25.35
CA ILE A 648 -11.19 -18.11 -24.53
C ILE A 648 -12.40 -18.53 -25.37
N GLU A 649 -12.62 -19.84 -25.44
CA GLU A 649 -13.65 -20.44 -26.27
C GLU A 649 -14.69 -21.17 -25.41
N ALA A 650 -15.97 -20.98 -25.75
CA ALA A 650 -17.09 -21.76 -25.22
C ALA A 650 -17.82 -22.46 -26.36
N HIS A 651 -18.02 -23.76 -26.23
CA HIS A 651 -18.61 -24.60 -27.26
C HIS A 651 -20.08 -24.85 -26.98
N PHE A 652 -20.97 -24.48 -27.91
CA PHE A 652 -22.40 -24.72 -27.78
C PHE A 652 -22.82 -25.85 -28.71
N ILE A 653 -23.30 -26.94 -28.11
CA ILE A 653 -23.60 -28.19 -28.80
C ILE A 653 -25.11 -28.42 -28.81
N PRO A 654 -25.70 -28.81 -29.96
CA PRO A 654 -27.11 -29.15 -30.03
C PRO A 654 -27.43 -30.44 -29.27
N GLY A 655 -28.38 -30.38 -28.33
CA GLY A 655 -28.93 -31.54 -27.65
C GLY A 655 -29.80 -32.42 -28.56
N TYR A 656 -30.15 -33.62 -28.09
CA TYR A 656 -31.00 -34.55 -28.82
C TYR A 656 -32.44 -34.02 -28.92
N VAL A 657 -33.06 -34.22 -30.09
CA VAL A 657 -34.50 -33.99 -30.27
C VAL A 657 -35.23 -35.21 -29.68
N PRO A 658 -36.18 -35.02 -28.75
CA PRO A 658 -36.94 -36.15 -28.20
C PRO A 658 -37.68 -36.87 -29.32
N ALA A 659 -37.59 -38.21 -29.34
CA ALA A 659 -38.31 -39.02 -30.31
C ALA A 659 -39.82 -38.77 -30.15
N GLN A 660 -40.50 -38.41 -31.24
CA GLN A 660 -41.95 -38.25 -31.22
C GLN A 660 -42.58 -39.59 -30.80
N PRO A 661 -43.53 -39.60 -29.85
CA PRO A 661 -44.26 -40.82 -29.55
C PRO A 661 -44.97 -41.29 -30.82
N LEU A 662 -44.74 -42.54 -31.22
CA LEU A 662 -45.42 -43.15 -32.35
C LEU A 662 -46.94 -43.00 -32.14
N ALA A 663 -47.64 -42.53 -33.17
CA ALA A 663 -49.07 -42.30 -33.06
C ALA A 663 -49.80 -43.61 -32.68
N LEU A 664 -50.79 -43.54 -31.79
CA LEU A 664 -51.48 -44.70 -31.22
C LEU A 664 -51.99 -45.68 -32.30
N TRP A 665 -52.39 -45.16 -33.46
CA TRP A 665 -52.86 -45.96 -34.59
C TRP A 665 -51.79 -46.93 -35.12
N ILE A 666 -50.50 -46.61 -35.01
CA ILE A 666 -49.41 -47.50 -35.45
C ILE A 666 -49.36 -48.74 -34.56
N TYR A 667 -49.57 -48.57 -33.25
CA TYR A 667 -49.69 -49.70 -32.32
C TYR A 667 -50.95 -50.53 -32.62
N ILE A 668 -52.08 -49.88 -32.90
CA ILE A 668 -53.33 -50.55 -33.26
C ILE A 668 -53.16 -51.36 -34.56
N VAL A 669 -52.55 -50.78 -35.59
CA VAL A 669 -52.27 -51.46 -36.86
C VAL A 669 -51.30 -52.62 -36.68
N ALA A 670 -50.24 -52.45 -35.88
CA ALA A 670 -49.29 -53.52 -35.59
C ALA A 670 -49.95 -54.71 -34.87
N VAL A 671 -50.83 -54.45 -33.89
CA VAL A 671 -51.59 -55.48 -33.18
C VAL A 671 -52.58 -56.17 -34.11
N LEU A 672 -53.31 -55.42 -34.95
CA LEU A 672 -54.25 -56.00 -35.92
C LEU A 672 -53.53 -56.86 -36.97
N CYS A 673 -52.40 -56.40 -37.50
CA CYS A 673 -51.56 -57.19 -38.40
C CYS A 673 -51.02 -58.46 -37.72
N GLY A 674 -50.59 -58.36 -36.46
CA GLY A 674 -50.15 -59.51 -35.67
C GLY A 674 -51.25 -60.54 -35.45
N LEU A 675 -52.45 -60.11 -35.10
CA LEU A 675 -53.62 -60.99 -34.94
C LEU A 675 -54.04 -61.63 -36.26
N LEU A 676 -54.02 -60.88 -37.37
CA LEU A 676 -54.31 -61.41 -38.70
C LEU A 676 -53.30 -62.49 -39.10
N LEU A 677 -52.01 -62.24 -38.87
CA LEU A 677 -50.94 -63.20 -39.16
C LEU A 677 -51.07 -64.45 -38.29
N LEU A 678 -51.42 -64.30 -37.01
CA LEU A 678 -51.72 -65.42 -36.12
C LEU A 678 -52.90 -66.25 -36.63
N LEU A 679 -54.00 -65.62 -37.05
CA LEU A 679 -55.16 -66.30 -37.63
C LEU A 679 -54.79 -67.07 -38.91
N ILE A 680 -53.95 -66.49 -39.77
CA ILE A 680 -53.45 -67.16 -40.98
C ILE A 680 -52.60 -68.39 -40.61
N ILE A 681 -51.70 -68.28 -39.62
CA ILE A 681 -50.90 -69.41 -39.14
C ILE A 681 -51.80 -70.50 -38.55
N VAL A 682 -52.77 -70.14 -37.71
CA VAL A 682 -53.74 -71.10 -37.13
C VAL A 682 -54.53 -71.79 -38.24
N PHE A 683 -54.97 -71.06 -39.26
CA PHE A 683 -55.67 -71.62 -40.41
C PHE A 683 -54.81 -72.57 -41.23
N ILE A 684 -53.54 -72.22 -41.49
CA ILE A 684 -52.57 -73.08 -42.17
C ILE A 684 -52.33 -74.36 -41.34
N LEU A 685 -52.09 -74.24 -40.04
CA LEU A 685 -51.90 -75.39 -39.14
C LEU A 685 -53.14 -76.30 -39.08
N TYR A 686 -54.34 -75.72 -39.04
CA TYR A 686 -55.60 -76.47 -39.11
C TYR A 686 -55.75 -77.23 -40.43
N LYS A 687 -55.46 -76.59 -41.57
CA LYS A 687 -55.49 -77.21 -42.90
C LYS A 687 -54.45 -78.32 -43.04
N VAL A 688 -53.24 -78.15 -42.49
CA VAL A 688 -52.18 -79.17 -42.49
C VAL A 688 -52.53 -80.34 -41.56
N SER A 689 -53.15 -80.07 -40.41
CA SER A 689 -53.68 -81.12 -39.51
C SER A 689 -54.78 -81.96 -40.17
N SER A 690 -55.61 -81.37 -41.03
CA SER A 690 -56.67 -82.08 -41.76
C SER A 690 -56.15 -82.98 -42.89
N ILE A 691 -54.88 -82.83 -43.30
CA ILE A 691 -54.27 -83.63 -44.40
C ILE A 691 -53.61 -84.91 -43.87
N ASN A 692 -53.39 -85.04 -42.56
CA ASN A 692 -52.79 -86.24 -41.94
C ASN A 692 -53.82 -87.25 -41.38
N ILE A 693 -55.11 -87.13 -41.69
CA ILE A 693 -56.18 -88.07 -41.26
C ILE A 693 -57.00 -88.59 -42.46
N SER A 694 -56.38 -88.76 -43.63
CA SER A 694 -56.98 -89.48 -44.77
C SER A 694 -56.03 -90.47 -45.37
#